data_AF-A0A2V8X485-F1
#
_entry.id   AF-A0A2V8X485-F1
#
_cell.length_a   1.000
_cell.length_b   1.000
_cell.length_c   1.000
_cell.angle_alpha   90.00
_cell.angle_beta   90.00
_cell.angle_gamma   90.00
#
_symmetry.space_group_name_H-M   'P 1'
#
loop_
_entity.id
_entity.type
_entity.pdbx_description
1 polymer ?
#
loop_
_entity_poly.entity_id
_entity_poly.type
_entity_poly.pdbx_seq_one_letter_code
_entity_poly.pdbx_strand_id
1 'polypeptide(L)'
;MAGDRLTSSDKRALFLWVAAGVLGALFACKYFFLAFPEASVNFRISREEALTRAQRFVSGLGENINGYQSTIVFDVDDDAKVYLERQLGLQQANQLMSSELNIWFWDVRFFKPQQEEEFHIRVNPAGQIVGYDHKIEESRAGASLERAAAQSAAQNYLTARLGLDPRGWDFLPEEANSKKRPNRLDWSFTWEKHGFRAKDAPYRLQTSLQGDRIGGSEEFLKVPEAWQRSYQKLRSSNIFYNQVAIIPYVLLLGSALWVGISLTKRGQTGWGGAIKLGVIIAALFFLMELNQWQFTRASYDTHDSYSSFVALRLGIALLSALGTALMVTLVLPGGEPLYRSFQPNRIQLAKAFTLRGLRSKEFFSSAVVGLSLAAAHIGFIVAFYMVGSRFGVWAPQDLNYSDAVNTSFPWIAGVAIGLMASTSEEFLFRLFAIPFLENVTRSRVLAVILPAFSWSFLHSAYPQEPGYIRGIEVGIIGIVAGIVMLRWGIVATLIWHYTVDASLVGLLLIRSNSLYFKISGAVVAAAALAPLAFACISYLMRGGFEDDEGLLNRAKPLPEVSLTSEPVSEIAGVTSHRYDALAPGMIGFLAVCLLAGGVLAWRLKPQSVGEYLKLSVDVRTVRARTDEIMRQRGLDPKSYYHATVFVDVTDPVVNEFLRQRIGIAGVNKIYAERVPGALWRVRFFRDSQPEEFAFILRPDGSIHSLRHILAEETPGASLTKEEAVARAEKFLAQEKKIDLAGWTLVDSSSEKRPHRVDHTLTWQQNDPLDAGPGSTFGAADHAHARIDVQLLGDEVTNYRTYIKIPDDWRRKQHELTLSRVIFSYGVPLLFFGGLGLTALIVFLTNLKSEAARSIPWRRIVLWSVWGLIAFTMLFGLGGGIQAILSRYDTADPFKYTLGGIAISALFGAAFSFGGIALLFGMGWYYATRAFSEEVLPGWARMPSNYYRDALWIGLGGTAGLLGLERVLATASTQWPTVHRSLAASIGQEYDAILPAASILSGTLLHALFTTGMVAAIVSFVAAQVRQPGLRLLLLFSGALALIGGGWGSPADLAKQFLARLILLVVLVFGVRRLMRFNILGCFLVAAATSLLGGAAELLAQPDSFYRANGYAVVLALVLLFAWPFVAWRMQGSEAAV
;
A
#
# COMPACT_ATOMS: atom_id res chain seq x y z
N MET A 1 46.19 -5.08 -38.42
CA MET A 1 46.10 -5.80 -37.14
C MET A 1 45.06 -6.89 -37.29
N ALA A 2 45.45 -8.17 -37.13
CA ALA A 2 44.49 -9.27 -37.16
C ALA A 2 43.68 -9.22 -35.85
N GLY A 3 42.36 -9.03 -35.94
CA GLY A 3 41.47 -9.05 -34.78
C GLY A 3 41.36 -10.44 -34.14
N ASP A 4 40.93 -10.50 -32.89
CA ASP A 4 40.73 -11.76 -32.15
C ASP A 4 39.67 -12.64 -32.84
N ARG A 5 39.76 -13.97 -32.69
CA ARG A 5 38.88 -14.95 -33.35
C ARG A 5 38.36 -16.01 -32.36
N LEU A 6 37.21 -16.60 -32.70
CA LEU A 6 36.68 -17.74 -31.95
C LEU A 6 37.61 -18.95 -32.10
N THR A 7 38.01 -19.53 -30.98
CA THR A 7 38.77 -20.79 -30.96
C THR A 7 37.86 -21.96 -31.33
N SER A 8 38.43 -23.13 -31.65
CA SER A 8 37.64 -24.34 -31.90
C SER A 8 36.81 -24.77 -30.68
N SER A 9 37.29 -24.50 -29.46
CA SER A 9 36.54 -24.74 -28.23
C SER A 9 35.33 -23.79 -28.11
N ASP A 10 35.53 -22.50 -28.39
CA ASP A 10 34.46 -21.50 -28.34
C ASP A 10 33.35 -21.83 -29.33
N LYS A 11 33.73 -22.20 -30.57
CA LYS A 11 32.77 -22.60 -31.61
C LYS A 11 31.93 -23.79 -31.18
N ARG A 12 32.54 -24.83 -30.60
CA ARG A 12 31.82 -26.01 -30.10
C ARG A 12 30.86 -25.63 -28.97
N ALA A 13 31.31 -24.83 -28.02
CA ALA A 13 30.48 -24.42 -26.89
C ALA A 13 29.29 -23.55 -27.33
N LEU A 14 29.51 -22.56 -28.20
CA LEU A 14 28.45 -21.72 -28.75
C LEU A 14 27.48 -22.52 -29.62
N PHE A 15 27.98 -23.47 -30.42
CA PHE A 15 27.12 -24.35 -31.22
C PHE A 15 26.19 -25.18 -30.34
N LEU A 16 26.67 -25.74 -29.23
CA LEU A 16 25.82 -26.49 -28.29
C LEU A 16 24.71 -25.62 -27.68
N TRP A 17 25.03 -24.37 -27.31
CA TRP A 17 24.02 -23.42 -26.83
C TRP A 17 22.99 -23.09 -27.91
N VAL A 18 23.44 -22.77 -29.12
CA VAL A 18 22.53 -22.52 -30.25
C VAL A 18 21.64 -23.72 -30.53
N ALA A 19 22.21 -24.94 -30.53
CA ALA A 19 21.43 -26.17 -30.69
C ALA A 19 20.39 -26.34 -29.59
N ALA A 20 20.75 -26.11 -28.32
CA ALA A 20 19.81 -26.15 -27.20
C ALA A 20 18.70 -25.09 -27.34
N GLY A 21 19.05 -23.86 -27.75
CA GLY A 21 18.10 -22.79 -28.00
C GLY A 21 17.13 -23.11 -29.15
N VAL A 22 17.64 -23.64 -30.27
CA VAL A 22 16.82 -24.08 -31.40
C VAL A 22 15.89 -25.22 -31.00
N LEU A 23 16.39 -26.23 -30.28
CA LEU A 23 15.55 -27.33 -29.78
C LEU A 23 14.46 -26.82 -28.82
N GLY A 24 14.81 -25.91 -27.91
CA GLY A 24 13.85 -25.27 -26.99
C GLY A 24 12.78 -24.47 -27.72
N ALA A 25 13.17 -23.65 -28.70
CA ALA A 25 12.24 -22.88 -29.52
C ALA A 25 11.31 -23.78 -30.35
N LEU A 26 11.84 -24.80 -31.02
CA LEU A 26 11.04 -25.77 -31.79
C LEU A 26 10.07 -26.53 -30.88
N PHE A 27 10.53 -26.94 -29.69
CA PHE A 27 9.69 -27.60 -28.71
C PHE A 27 8.56 -26.68 -28.23
N ALA A 28 8.87 -25.44 -27.88
CA ALA A 28 7.88 -24.44 -27.51
C ALA A 28 6.86 -24.23 -28.64
N CYS A 29 7.31 -23.95 -29.87
CA CYS A 29 6.42 -23.76 -31.03
C CYS A 29 5.44 -24.92 -31.25
N LYS A 30 5.87 -26.16 -30.98
CA LYS A 30 5.03 -27.36 -31.17
C LYS A 30 4.07 -27.61 -30.01
N TYR A 31 4.50 -27.41 -28.77
CA TYR A 31 3.77 -27.87 -27.57
C TYR A 31 3.20 -26.74 -26.70
N PHE A 32 3.42 -25.47 -27.04
CA PHE A 32 2.98 -24.32 -26.23
C PHE A 32 1.50 -24.42 -25.84
N PHE A 33 0.61 -24.65 -26.81
CA PHE A 33 -0.85 -24.73 -26.57
C PHE A 33 -1.32 -25.97 -25.82
N LEU A 34 -0.46 -26.98 -25.70
CA LEU A 34 -0.75 -28.15 -24.87
C LEU A 34 -0.40 -27.88 -23.40
N ALA A 35 0.63 -27.08 -23.15
CA ALA A 35 1.02 -26.66 -21.80
C ALA A 35 0.17 -25.48 -21.29
N PHE A 36 -0.15 -24.55 -22.19
CA PHE A 36 -0.95 -23.35 -21.93
C PHE A 36 -2.03 -23.23 -23.01
N PRO A 37 -3.13 -24.00 -22.91
CA PRO A 37 -4.28 -23.75 -23.76
C PRO A 37 -4.72 -22.30 -23.52
N GLU A 38 -4.81 -21.48 -24.55
CA GLU A 38 -5.31 -20.10 -24.43
C GLU A 38 -6.81 -20.09 -24.76
N ALA A 39 -7.60 -19.25 -24.08
CA ALA A 39 -8.92 -18.92 -24.57
C ALA A 39 -8.78 -18.10 -25.87
N SER A 40 -9.29 -18.62 -26.98
CA SER A 40 -9.41 -17.84 -28.20
C SER A 40 -10.59 -16.87 -28.08
N VAL A 41 -10.34 -15.67 -27.54
CA VAL A 41 -11.31 -14.59 -27.64
C VAL A 41 -11.45 -14.20 -29.11
N ASN A 42 -12.62 -14.45 -29.68
CA ASN A 42 -12.90 -14.10 -31.07
C ASN A 42 -13.47 -12.67 -31.14
N PHE A 43 -12.58 -11.69 -31.28
CA PHE A 43 -12.95 -10.29 -31.53
C PHE A 43 -13.60 -10.16 -32.91
N ARG A 44 -14.95 -10.12 -32.96
CA ARG A 44 -15.70 -9.88 -34.19
C ARG A 44 -15.87 -8.40 -34.49
N ILE A 45 -15.72 -7.56 -33.47
CA ILE A 45 -15.84 -6.11 -33.57
C ILE A 45 -14.55 -5.44 -33.10
N SER A 46 -14.25 -4.26 -33.65
CA SER A 46 -13.13 -3.44 -33.17
C SER A 46 -13.49 -2.67 -31.90
N ARG A 47 -12.48 -2.10 -31.25
CA ARG A 47 -12.63 -1.17 -30.12
C ARG A 47 -13.51 0.04 -30.50
N GLU A 48 -13.28 0.62 -31.68
CA GLU A 48 -14.04 1.75 -32.20
C GLU A 48 -15.49 1.36 -32.50
N GLU A 49 -15.70 0.15 -33.01
CA GLU A 49 -17.04 -0.37 -33.24
C GLU A 49 -17.79 -0.60 -31.92
N ALA A 50 -17.13 -1.16 -30.90
CA ALA A 50 -17.70 -1.33 -29.56
C ALA A 50 -18.16 0.02 -28.98
N LEU A 51 -17.31 1.04 -29.08
CA LEU A 51 -17.65 2.42 -28.69
C LEU A 51 -18.87 2.94 -29.48
N THR A 52 -18.90 2.75 -30.79
CA THR A 52 -20.00 3.20 -31.65
C THR A 52 -21.32 2.49 -31.32
N ARG A 53 -21.26 1.21 -30.96
CA ARG A 53 -22.43 0.42 -30.52
C ARG A 53 -22.93 0.90 -29.15
N ALA A 54 -22.01 1.14 -28.21
CA ALA A 54 -22.35 1.71 -26.90
C ALA A 54 -22.99 3.11 -27.03
N GLN A 55 -22.46 3.99 -27.88
CA GLN A 55 -23.04 5.30 -28.16
C GLN A 55 -24.46 5.18 -28.73
N ARG A 56 -24.67 4.29 -29.71
CA ARG A 56 -26.00 4.02 -30.29
C ARG A 56 -26.97 3.48 -29.25
N PHE A 57 -26.50 2.61 -28.35
CA PHE A 57 -27.31 2.05 -27.29
C PHE A 57 -27.82 3.14 -26.33
N VAL A 58 -26.92 3.98 -25.81
CA VAL A 58 -27.28 5.07 -24.90
C VAL A 58 -28.21 6.08 -25.56
N SER A 59 -27.92 6.51 -26.80
CA SER A 59 -28.80 7.38 -27.57
C SER A 59 -30.16 6.73 -27.85
N GLY A 60 -30.21 5.40 -28.03
CA GLY A 60 -31.43 4.63 -28.23
C GLY A 60 -32.32 4.54 -26.98
N LEU A 61 -31.75 4.76 -25.80
CA LEU A 61 -32.47 4.96 -24.53
C LEU A 61 -33.02 6.39 -24.37
N GLY A 62 -32.69 7.29 -25.30
CA GLY A 62 -33.09 8.70 -25.26
C GLY A 62 -32.13 9.59 -24.47
N GLU A 63 -30.97 9.07 -24.07
CA GLU A 63 -29.97 9.81 -23.31
C GLU A 63 -29.02 10.59 -24.23
N ASN A 64 -28.61 11.78 -23.80
CA ASN A 64 -27.75 12.66 -24.59
C ASN A 64 -26.32 12.70 -24.02
N ILE A 65 -25.41 12.03 -24.70
CA ILE A 65 -23.99 11.96 -24.34
C ILE A 65 -23.14 13.12 -24.92
N ASN A 66 -23.75 14.18 -25.43
CA ASN A 66 -23.01 15.35 -25.90
C ASN A 66 -22.22 16.00 -24.75
N GLY A 67 -20.93 16.25 -25.02
CA GLY A 67 -19.98 16.79 -24.05
C GLY A 67 -19.47 15.79 -23.02
N TYR A 68 -19.85 14.51 -23.10
CA TYR A 68 -19.23 13.45 -22.30
C TYR A 68 -17.86 13.07 -22.90
N GLN A 69 -16.92 12.75 -22.02
CA GLN A 69 -15.71 12.04 -22.41
C GLN A 69 -15.99 10.54 -22.41
N SER A 70 -15.22 9.77 -23.20
CA SER A 70 -15.29 8.31 -23.18
C SER A 70 -13.96 7.66 -22.84
N THR A 71 -14.05 6.51 -22.17
CA THR A 71 -13.00 5.51 -22.04
C THR A 71 -13.54 4.17 -22.49
N ILE A 72 -12.65 3.34 -23.02
CA ILE A 72 -12.99 1.98 -23.42
C ILE A 72 -11.80 1.07 -23.14
N VAL A 73 -12.04 0.04 -22.35
CA VAL A 73 -11.08 -0.99 -21.95
C VAL A 73 -11.67 -2.37 -22.16
N PHE A 74 -10.86 -3.33 -22.60
CA PHE A 74 -11.24 -4.73 -22.59
C PHE A 74 -10.98 -5.33 -21.21
N ASP A 75 -11.96 -6.03 -20.66
CA ASP A 75 -11.94 -6.59 -19.31
C ASP A 75 -12.61 -7.98 -19.26
N VAL A 76 -12.47 -8.67 -18.12
CA VAL A 76 -12.95 -10.03 -17.88
C VAL A 76 -13.47 -10.22 -16.45
N ASP A 77 -14.53 -11.00 -16.31
CA ASP A 77 -14.93 -11.55 -15.00
C ASP A 77 -13.97 -12.68 -14.59
N ASP A 78 -12.88 -12.30 -13.91
CA ASP A 78 -11.79 -13.20 -13.53
C ASP A 78 -12.25 -14.31 -12.57
N ASP A 79 -13.15 -14.02 -11.63
CA ASP A 79 -13.66 -15.01 -10.68
C ASP A 79 -14.47 -16.09 -11.41
N ALA A 80 -15.36 -15.68 -12.31
CA ALA A 80 -16.12 -16.61 -13.14
C ALA A 80 -15.21 -17.41 -14.08
N LYS A 81 -14.23 -16.77 -14.72
CA LYS A 81 -13.25 -17.42 -15.59
C LYS A 81 -12.49 -18.52 -14.84
N VAL A 82 -11.85 -18.17 -13.73
CA VAL A 82 -11.03 -19.12 -12.95
C VAL A 82 -11.89 -20.26 -12.40
N TYR A 83 -13.12 -19.96 -11.97
CA TYR A 83 -14.09 -20.97 -11.54
C TYR A 83 -14.39 -21.97 -12.65
N LEU A 84 -14.75 -21.49 -13.85
CA LEU A 84 -15.05 -22.35 -15.01
C LEU A 84 -13.85 -23.21 -15.40
N GLU A 85 -12.66 -22.61 -15.51
CA GLU A 85 -11.42 -23.30 -15.86
C GLU A 85 -11.09 -24.43 -14.88
N ARG A 86 -11.29 -24.18 -13.57
CA ARG A 86 -11.01 -25.15 -12.52
C ARG A 86 -12.04 -26.26 -12.43
N GLN A 87 -13.33 -25.93 -12.56
CA GLN A 87 -14.43 -26.86 -12.32
C GLN A 87 -14.82 -27.70 -13.53
N LEU A 88 -14.66 -27.15 -14.74
CA LEU A 88 -15.09 -27.78 -15.99
C LEU A 88 -13.91 -28.22 -16.87
N GLY A 89 -12.70 -27.74 -16.57
CA GLY A 89 -11.53 -27.91 -17.41
C GLY A 89 -11.51 -26.93 -18.59
N LEU A 90 -10.32 -26.65 -19.11
CA LEU A 90 -10.07 -25.55 -20.04
C LEU A 90 -10.89 -25.63 -21.33
N GLN A 91 -11.07 -26.83 -21.90
CA GLN A 91 -11.81 -26.97 -23.17
C GLN A 91 -13.30 -26.62 -23.01
N GLN A 92 -13.96 -27.16 -21.97
CA GLN A 92 -15.37 -26.89 -21.72
C GLN A 92 -15.56 -25.44 -21.24
N ALA A 93 -14.67 -24.93 -20.39
CA ALA A 93 -14.68 -23.53 -19.95
C ALA A 93 -14.59 -22.57 -21.16
N ASN A 94 -13.63 -22.78 -22.06
CA ASN A 94 -13.48 -21.97 -23.27
C ASN A 94 -14.71 -22.03 -24.18
N GLN A 95 -15.35 -23.20 -24.30
CA GLN A 95 -16.58 -23.33 -25.06
C GLN A 95 -17.68 -22.46 -24.46
N LEU A 96 -17.96 -22.60 -23.16
CA LEU A 96 -18.99 -21.82 -22.48
C LEU A 96 -18.72 -20.31 -22.53
N MET A 97 -17.48 -19.89 -22.27
CA MET A 97 -17.07 -18.47 -22.31
C MET A 97 -17.10 -17.84 -23.71
N SER A 98 -17.06 -18.66 -24.77
CA SER A 98 -17.11 -18.16 -26.15
C SER A 98 -18.51 -18.21 -26.78
N SER A 99 -19.44 -18.99 -26.22
CA SER A 99 -20.77 -19.20 -26.80
C SER A 99 -21.96 -18.84 -25.89
N GLU A 100 -21.91 -19.17 -24.60
CA GLU A 100 -23.09 -19.14 -23.72
C GLU A 100 -23.03 -18.11 -22.59
N LEU A 101 -21.83 -17.66 -22.22
CA LEU A 101 -21.56 -16.80 -21.07
C LEU A 101 -20.81 -15.54 -21.51
N ASN A 102 -21.26 -14.38 -21.01
CA ASN A 102 -20.63 -13.09 -21.27
C ASN A 102 -19.57 -12.78 -20.21
N ILE A 103 -18.46 -13.52 -20.26
CA ILE A 103 -17.33 -13.35 -19.32
C ILE A 103 -16.33 -12.28 -19.80
N TRP A 104 -16.27 -12.07 -21.11
CA TRP A 104 -15.36 -11.13 -21.78
C TRP A 104 -16.15 -9.94 -22.32
N PHE A 105 -15.67 -8.71 -22.11
CA PHE A 105 -16.36 -7.53 -22.63
C PHE A 105 -15.44 -6.32 -22.80
N TRP A 106 -15.80 -5.45 -23.74
CA TRP A 106 -15.37 -4.06 -23.77
C TRP A 106 -16.23 -3.29 -22.79
N ASP A 107 -15.64 -2.75 -21.74
CA ASP A 107 -16.27 -1.79 -20.86
C ASP A 107 -16.11 -0.38 -21.44
N VAL A 108 -17.23 0.21 -21.85
CA VAL A 108 -17.31 1.55 -22.43
C VAL A 108 -17.96 2.48 -21.43
N ARG A 109 -17.19 3.44 -20.94
CA ARG A 109 -17.64 4.42 -19.96
C ARG A 109 -17.74 5.80 -20.58
N PHE A 110 -18.87 6.47 -20.38
CA PHE A 110 -19.07 7.88 -20.68
C PHE A 110 -19.21 8.67 -19.38
N PHE A 111 -18.41 9.72 -19.22
CA PHE A 111 -18.42 10.53 -18.01
C PHE A 111 -18.16 12.01 -18.28
N LYS A 112 -18.55 12.85 -17.32
CA LYS A 112 -18.14 14.26 -17.25
C LYS A 112 -17.39 14.50 -15.93
N PRO A 113 -16.20 15.13 -15.97
CA PRO A 113 -15.49 15.51 -14.74
C PRO A 113 -16.40 16.30 -13.79
N GLN A 114 -16.35 15.98 -12.49
CA GLN A 114 -17.13 16.65 -11.43
C GLN A 114 -18.66 16.53 -11.58
N GLN A 115 -19.17 15.53 -12.34
CA GLN A 115 -20.60 15.19 -12.42
C GLN A 115 -20.79 13.73 -12.03
N GLU A 116 -21.84 13.41 -11.26
CA GLU A 116 -22.01 12.01 -10.78
C GLU A 116 -22.47 11.10 -11.91
N GLU A 117 -23.13 11.73 -12.87
CA GLU A 117 -23.74 11.06 -13.98
C GLU A 117 -22.71 10.38 -14.88
N GLU A 118 -22.83 9.07 -14.98
CA GLU A 118 -21.98 8.23 -15.81
C GLU A 118 -22.80 7.13 -16.46
N PHE A 119 -22.36 6.72 -17.64
CA PHE A 119 -22.90 5.55 -18.34
C PHE A 119 -21.80 4.55 -18.55
N HIS A 120 -21.97 3.32 -18.06
CA HIS A 120 -21.08 2.19 -18.35
C HIS A 120 -21.84 1.17 -19.19
N ILE A 121 -21.23 0.72 -20.28
CA ILE A 121 -21.84 -0.20 -21.23
C ILE A 121 -20.84 -1.30 -21.50
N ARG A 122 -21.23 -2.54 -21.19
CA ARG A 122 -20.44 -3.72 -21.51
C ARG A 122 -20.86 -4.27 -22.87
N VAL A 123 -19.90 -4.37 -23.78
CA VAL A 123 -20.09 -4.89 -25.13
C VAL A 123 -19.25 -6.15 -25.30
N ASN A 124 -19.88 -7.32 -25.52
CA ASN A 124 -19.12 -8.56 -25.68
C ASN A 124 -18.29 -8.57 -27.00
N PRO A 125 -17.32 -9.49 -27.17
CA PRO A 125 -16.51 -9.59 -28.40
C PRO A 125 -17.30 -9.80 -29.70
N ALA A 126 -18.55 -10.29 -29.62
CA ALA A 126 -19.46 -10.42 -30.75
C ALA A 126 -20.22 -9.11 -31.09
N GLY A 127 -20.15 -8.12 -30.21
CA GLY A 127 -20.73 -6.80 -30.33
C GLY A 127 -22.15 -6.66 -29.79
N GLN A 128 -22.62 -7.60 -28.97
CA GLN A 128 -23.89 -7.48 -28.26
C GLN A 128 -23.72 -6.65 -26.99
N ILE A 129 -24.76 -5.93 -26.59
CA ILE A 129 -24.80 -5.22 -25.31
C ILE A 129 -25.20 -6.23 -24.24
N VAL A 130 -24.31 -6.42 -23.26
CA VAL A 130 -24.44 -7.46 -22.22
C VAL A 130 -24.43 -6.89 -20.81
N GLY A 131 -24.22 -5.58 -20.70
CA GLY A 131 -24.38 -4.85 -19.46
C GLY A 131 -24.53 -3.35 -19.69
N TYR A 132 -25.23 -2.70 -18.77
CA TYR A 132 -25.50 -1.27 -18.74
C TYR A 132 -25.56 -0.80 -17.28
N ASP A 133 -24.95 0.32 -16.95
CA ASP A 133 -25.11 0.99 -15.66
C ASP A 133 -25.19 2.50 -15.89
N HIS A 134 -26.23 3.13 -15.37
CA HIS A 134 -26.43 4.58 -15.36
C HIS A 134 -26.30 5.07 -13.93
N LYS A 135 -25.13 5.58 -13.59
CA LYS A 135 -24.91 6.20 -12.29
C LYS A 135 -25.51 7.60 -12.30
N ILE A 136 -26.28 7.97 -11.28
CA ILE A 136 -26.85 9.33 -11.09
C ILE A 136 -26.86 9.69 -9.60
N GLU A 137 -26.99 10.98 -9.30
CA GLU A 137 -27.07 11.50 -7.93
C GLU A 137 -28.26 10.89 -7.16
N GLU A 138 -28.11 10.62 -5.86
CA GLU A 138 -29.22 10.10 -5.04
C GLU A 138 -30.40 11.09 -4.95
N SER A 139 -30.13 12.39 -5.04
CA SER A 139 -31.14 13.46 -4.96
C SER A 139 -31.89 13.67 -6.27
N ARG A 140 -31.46 13.07 -7.38
CA ARG A 140 -32.13 13.22 -8.68
C ARG A 140 -33.58 12.75 -8.60
N ALA A 141 -34.49 13.60 -9.07
CA ALA A 141 -35.92 13.32 -9.06
C ALA A 141 -36.26 12.17 -10.02
N GLY A 142 -37.25 11.36 -9.64
CA GLY A 142 -37.77 10.26 -10.44
C GLY A 142 -39.10 9.77 -9.87
N ALA A 143 -39.80 8.92 -10.61
CA ALA A 143 -41.04 8.36 -10.08
C ALA A 143 -40.81 7.51 -8.82
N SER A 144 -41.89 7.24 -8.09
CA SER A 144 -41.93 6.20 -7.06
C SER A 144 -42.90 5.13 -7.53
N LEU A 145 -42.39 4.18 -8.33
CA LEU A 145 -43.22 3.13 -8.91
C LEU A 145 -43.50 2.03 -7.89
N GLU A 146 -44.71 1.48 -7.94
CA GLU A 146 -45.05 0.23 -7.26
C GLU A 146 -44.29 -0.95 -7.87
N ARG A 147 -44.05 -2.00 -7.07
CA ARG A 147 -43.29 -3.20 -7.46
C ARG A 147 -43.69 -3.75 -8.83
N ALA A 148 -44.99 -3.94 -9.05
CA ALA A 148 -45.51 -4.55 -10.28
C ALA A 148 -45.23 -3.70 -11.54
N ALA A 149 -45.36 -2.38 -11.43
CA ALA A 149 -45.08 -1.46 -12.52
C ALA A 149 -43.58 -1.42 -12.83
N ALA A 150 -42.73 -1.35 -11.80
CA ALA A 150 -41.28 -1.39 -11.95
C ALA A 150 -40.80 -2.72 -12.56
N GLN A 151 -41.35 -3.84 -12.10
CA GLN A 151 -41.03 -5.17 -12.64
C GLN A 151 -41.44 -5.30 -14.11
N SER A 152 -42.63 -4.81 -14.47
CA SER A 152 -43.08 -4.81 -15.88
C SER A 152 -42.16 -3.95 -16.75
N ALA A 153 -41.73 -2.78 -16.27
CA ALA A 153 -40.77 -1.94 -16.98
C ALA A 153 -39.41 -2.63 -17.18
N ALA A 154 -38.90 -3.35 -16.16
CA ALA A 154 -37.69 -4.17 -16.29
C ALA A 154 -37.83 -5.25 -17.35
N GLN A 155 -38.92 -6.02 -17.33
CA GLN A 155 -39.20 -7.08 -18.31
C GLN A 155 -39.35 -6.55 -19.74
N ASN A 156 -40.01 -5.41 -19.90
CA ASN A 156 -40.14 -4.73 -21.19
C ASN A 156 -38.79 -4.28 -21.73
N TYR A 157 -37.89 -3.80 -20.86
CA TYR A 157 -36.52 -3.46 -21.27
C TYR A 157 -35.73 -4.69 -21.73
N LEU A 158 -35.76 -5.79 -20.96
CA LEU A 158 -35.07 -7.04 -21.32
C LEU A 158 -35.51 -7.58 -22.69
N THR A 159 -36.81 -7.55 -22.96
CA THR A 159 -37.38 -8.04 -24.22
C THR A 159 -37.20 -7.06 -25.39
N ALA A 160 -37.63 -5.81 -25.22
CA ALA A 160 -37.71 -4.86 -26.32
C ALA A 160 -36.37 -4.17 -26.63
N ARG A 161 -35.43 -4.08 -25.68
CA ARG A 161 -34.13 -3.40 -25.86
C ARG A 161 -32.96 -4.35 -25.95
N LEU A 162 -32.89 -5.37 -25.09
CA LEU A 162 -31.80 -6.36 -25.12
C LEU A 162 -32.14 -7.57 -26.01
N GLY A 163 -33.40 -7.74 -26.42
CA GLY A 163 -33.81 -8.85 -27.29
C GLY A 163 -33.75 -10.22 -26.61
N LEU A 164 -33.80 -10.26 -25.28
CA LEU A 164 -33.77 -11.51 -24.51
C LEU A 164 -35.14 -12.19 -24.52
N ASP A 165 -35.16 -13.52 -24.72
CA ASP A 165 -36.38 -14.33 -24.60
C ASP A 165 -36.67 -14.61 -23.12
N PRO A 166 -37.81 -14.15 -22.57
CA PRO A 166 -38.18 -14.39 -21.17
C PRO A 166 -38.26 -15.87 -20.80
N ARG A 167 -38.50 -16.77 -21.76
CA ARG A 167 -38.58 -18.21 -21.51
C ARG A 167 -37.24 -18.82 -21.11
N GLY A 168 -36.14 -18.13 -21.39
CA GLY A 168 -34.79 -18.56 -20.99
C GLY A 168 -34.39 -18.14 -19.58
N TRP A 169 -35.26 -17.47 -18.82
CA TRP A 169 -34.93 -16.83 -17.55
C TRP A 169 -36.04 -17.01 -16.50
N ASP A 170 -35.68 -17.58 -15.35
CA ASP A 170 -36.55 -17.78 -14.20
C ASP A 170 -36.45 -16.58 -13.25
N PHE A 171 -37.57 -15.89 -12.99
CA PHE A 171 -37.60 -14.74 -12.07
C PHE A 171 -37.39 -15.19 -10.62
N LEU A 172 -36.56 -14.46 -9.87
CA LEU A 172 -36.35 -14.65 -8.43
C LEU A 172 -37.20 -13.63 -7.65
N PRO A 173 -38.45 -13.96 -7.24
CA PRO A 173 -39.33 -13.01 -6.57
C PRO A 173 -38.79 -12.55 -5.22
N GLU A 174 -37.91 -13.32 -4.59
CA GLU A 174 -37.25 -12.99 -3.33
C GLU A 174 -36.19 -11.90 -3.51
N GLU A 175 -35.63 -11.71 -4.71
CA GLU A 175 -34.62 -10.68 -5.01
C GLU A 175 -35.21 -9.43 -5.70
N ALA A 176 -36.48 -9.12 -5.41
CA ALA A 176 -37.12 -7.85 -5.80
C ALA A 176 -36.81 -6.76 -4.77
N ASN A 177 -35.67 -6.08 -4.93
CA ASN A 177 -35.12 -5.15 -3.94
C ASN A 177 -35.57 -3.71 -4.18
N SER A 178 -35.79 -2.95 -3.09
CA SER A 178 -36.22 -1.56 -3.18
C SER A 178 -35.39 -0.65 -2.28
N LYS A 179 -35.11 0.55 -2.77
CA LYS A 179 -34.33 1.57 -2.06
C LYS A 179 -34.93 2.95 -2.24
N LYS A 180 -35.44 3.51 -1.15
CA LYS A 180 -36.00 4.86 -1.11
C LYS A 180 -34.88 5.88 -1.09
N ARG A 181 -34.82 6.68 -2.15
CA ARG A 181 -33.98 7.88 -2.26
C ARG A 181 -34.79 9.11 -1.83
N PRO A 182 -34.16 10.27 -1.60
CA PRO A 182 -34.88 11.48 -1.21
C PRO A 182 -36.07 11.83 -2.12
N ASN A 183 -35.91 11.68 -3.44
CA ASN A 183 -36.88 12.14 -4.44
C ASN A 183 -37.34 11.03 -5.43
N ARG A 184 -37.10 9.75 -5.13
CA ARG A 184 -37.51 8.60 -5.97
C ARG A 184 -37.45 7.27 -5.21
N LEU A 185 -38.04 6.22 -5.80
CA LEU A 185 -37.89 4.83 -5.35
C LEU A 185 -37.15 4.03 -6.41
N ASP A 186 -35.98 3.49 -6.05
CA ASP A 186 -35.20 2.62 -6.92
C ASP A 186 -35.60 1.15 -6.69
N TRP A 187 -35.61 0.36 -7.76
CA TRP A 187 -35.89 -1.09 -7.73
C TRP A 187 -34.77 -1.89 -8.36
N SER A 188 -34.53 -3.12 -7.92
CA SER A 188 -33.76 -4.11 -8.69
C SER A 188 -34.42 -5.48 -8.65
N PHE A 189 -34.25 -6.21 -9.75
CA PHE A 189 -34.87 -7.51 -10.00
C PHE A 189 -33.83 -8.46 -10.55
N THR A 190 -33.80 -9.71 -10.07
CA THR A 190 -32.88 -10.74 -10.53
C THR A 190 -33.62 -11.90 -11.19
N TRP A 191 -33.03 -12.45 -12.24
CA TRP A 191 -33.44 -13.68 -12.92
C TRP A 191 -32.26 -14.66 -12.96
N GLU A 192 -32.57 -15.96 -12.93
CA GLU A 192 -31.61 -17.05 -13.12
C GLU A 192 -31.84 -17.69 -14.49
N LYS A 193 -30.77 -18.01 -15.24
CA LYS A 193 -30.88 -18.61 -16.58
C LYS A 193 -31.49 -20.00 -16.46
N HIS A 194 -32.59 -20.22 -17.17
CA HIS A 194 -33.37 -21.45 -17.11
C HIS A 194 -32.53 -22.65 -17.54
N GLY A 195 -32.48 -23.68 -16.70
CA GLY A 195 -31.78 -24.94 -16.99
C GLY A 195 -30.25 -24.84 -17.10
N PHE A 196 -29.63 -23.71 -16.75
CA PHE A 196 -28.17 -23.53 -16.83
C PHE A 196 -27.53 -23.44 -15.44
N ARG A 197 -26.56 -24.32 -15.17
CA ARG A 197 -25.61 -24.20 -14.05
C ARG A 197 -24.24 -24.73 -14.44
N ALA A 198 -23.19 -23.99 -14.11
CA ALA A 198 -21.81 -24.46 -14.18
C ALA A 198 -21.44 -25.10 -12.83
N LYS A 199 -21.65 -26.42 -12.71
CA LYS A 199 -21.66 -27.12 -11.40
C LYS A 199 -22.68 -26.45 -10.46
N ASP A 200 -22.21 -25.79 -9.40
CA ASP A 200 -23.06 -25.15 -8.39
C ASP A 200 -23.34 -23.67 -8.70
N ALA A 201 -22.69 -23.10 -9.72
CA ALA A 201 -22.80 -21.68 -10.07
C ALA A 201 -23.92 -21.44 -11.11
N PRO A 202 -25.03 -20.80 -10.74
CA PRO A 202 -26.03 -20.36 -11.71
C PRO A 202 -25.56 -19.11 -12.47
N TYR A 203 -26.07 -18.92 -13.67
CA TYR A 203 -25.89 -17.68 -14.43
C TYR A 203 -27.09 -16.77 -14.19
N ARG A 204 -26.86 -15.53 -13.80
CA ARG A 204 -27.89 -14.59 -13.38
C ARG A 204 -27.87 -13.32 -14.22
N LEU A 205 -29.04 -12.71 -14.32
CA LEU A 205 -29.27 -11.41 -14.94
C LEU A 205 -29.96 -10.52 -13.91
N GLN A 206 -29.38 -9.38 -13.61
CA GLN A 206 -29.99 -8.36 -12.76
C GLN A 206 -30.38 -7.15 -13.61
N THR A 207 -31.51 -6.51 -13.29
CA THR A 207 -31.92 -5.23 -13.88
C THR A 207 -32.37 -4.28 -12.80
N SER A 208 -31.90 -3.04 -12.84
CA SER A 208 -32.25 -1.98 -11.90
C SER A 208 -33.06 -0.86 -12.57
N LEU A 209 -33.90 -0.22 -11.78
CA LEU A 209 -34.67 0.97 -12.14
C LEU A 209 -34.40 2.07 -11.13
N GLN A 210 -34.30 3.29 -11.65
CA GLN A 210 -34.13 4.50 -10.88
C GLN A 210 -35.38 5.35 -11.04
N GLY A 211 -36.33 5.16 -10.12
CA GLY A 211 -37.71 5.61 -10.32
C GLY A 211 -38.38 4.91 -11.50
N ASP A 212 -38.69 5.66 -12.55
CA ASP A 212 -39.33 5.19 -13.78
C ASP A 212 -38.35 4.91 -14.94
N ARG A 213 -37.05 5.16 -14.76
CA ARG A 213 -36.03 4.92 -15.78
C ARG A 213 -35.24 3.63 -15.50
N ILE A 214 -34.72 3.01 -16.54
CA ILE A 214 -33.79 1.89 -16.41
C ILE A 214 -32.45 2.41 -15.87
N GLY A 215 -32.06 1.91 -14.71
CA GLY A 215 -30.78 2.25 -14.06
C GLY A 215 -29.63 1.35 -14.50
N GLY A 216 -29.91 0.11 -14.94
CA GLY A 216 -28.87 -0.79 -15.40
C GLY A 216 -29.32 -2.23 -15.62
N SER A 217 -28.44 -3.02 -16.24
CA SER A 217 -28.54 -4.46 -16.39
C SER A 217 -27.16 -5.11 -16.39
N GLU A 218 -27.05 -6.31 -15.81
CA GLU A 218 -25.79 -7.05 -15.77
C GLU A 218 -26.06 -8.55 -15.79
N GLU A 219 -25.34 -9.27 -16.65
CA GLU A 219 -25.25 -10.72 -16.60
C GLU A 219 -23.96 -11.15 -15.90
N PHE A 220 -24.03 -12.14 -15.01
CA PHE A 220 -22.86 -12.64 -14.27
C PHE A 220 -23.04 -14.10 -13.84
N LEU A 221 -21.93 -14.79 -13.61
CA LEU A 221 -21.93 -16.13 -13.02
C LEU A 221 -21.84 -16.01 -11.50
N LYS A 222 -22.85 -16.46 -10.75
CA LYS A 222 -22.82 -16.43 -9.28
C LYS A 222 -21.92 -17.56 -8.77
N VAL A 223 -20.64 -17.26 -8.60
CA VAL A 223 -19.65 -18.19 -8.04
C VAL A 223 -19.97 -18.46 -6.56
N PRO A 224 -20.05 -19.73 -6.11
CA PRO A 224 -20.32 -20.05 -4.71
C PRO A 224 -19.22 -19.56 -3.76
N GLU A 225 -19.60 -18.97 -2.62
CA GLU A 225 -18.66 -18.54 -1.57
C GLU A 225 -17.74 -19.69 -1.12
N ALA A 226 -18.29 -20.90 -0.97
CA ALA A 226 -17.51 -22.08 -0.57
C ALA A 226 -16.34 -22.35 -1.52
N TRP A 227 -16.52 -22.14 -2.83
CA TRP A 227 -15.45 -22.27 -3.80
C TRP A 227 -14.47 -21.10 -3.71
N GLN A 228 -14.95 -19.84 -3.64
CA GLN A 228 -14.08 -18.66 -3.51
C GLN A 228 -13.15 -18.79 -2.30
N ARG A 229 -13.70 -19.18 -1.14
CA ARG A 229 -12.92 -19.45 0.08
C ARG A 229 -11.92 -20.59 -0.12
N SER A 230 -12.31 -21.66 -0.80
CA SER A 230 -11.41 -22.77 -1.10
C SER A 230 -10.25 -22.35 -2.02
N TYR A 231 -10.51 -21.48 -3.00
CA TYR A 231 -9.52 -20.95 -3.91
C TYR A 231 -8.58 -19.96 -3.20
N GLN A 232 -9.13 -19.05 -2.40
CA GLN A 232 -8.34 -18.16 -1.55
C GLN A 232 -7.45 -18.95 -0.58
N LYS A 233 -7.96 -20.02 0.04
CA LYS A 233 -7.17 -20.93 0.87
C LYS A 233 -5.98 -21.53 0.11
N LEU A 234 -6.15 -21.92 -1.16
CA LEU A 234 -5.03 -22.39 -1.98
C LEU A 234 -4.02 -21.26 -2.22
N ARG A 235 -4.50 -20.09 -2.67
CA ARG A 235 -3.70 -18.88 -2.96
C ARG A 235 -2.96 -18.34 -1.74
N SER A 236 -3.47 -18.53 -0.54
CA SER A 236 -2.81 -18.10 0.69
C SER A 236 -1.41 -18.75 0.86
N SER A 237 -1.23 -19.98 0.36
CA SER A 237 0.06 -20.67 0.41
C SER A 237 1.09 -20.07 -0.57
N ASN A 238 0.65 -19.73 -1.78
CA ASN A 238 1.42 -18.98 -2.79
C ASN A 238 1.95 -17.66 -2.22
N ILE A 239 1.06 -16.88 -1.64
CA ILE A 239 1.38 -15.59 -1.01
C ILE A 239 2.36 -15.80 0.15
N PHE A 240 2.13 -16.80 0.99
CA PHE A 240 3.01 -17.08 2.13
C PHE A 240 4.44 -17.47 1.69
N TYR A 241 4.60 -18.33 0.67
CA TYR A 241 5.93 -18.66 0.16
C TYR A 241 6.66 -17.45 -0.45
N ASN A 242 5.93 -16.58 -1.15
CA ASN A 242 6.48 -15.30 -1.60
C ASN A 242 6.93 -14.43 -0.41
N GLN A 243 6.10 -14.28 0.63
CA GLN A 243 6.45 -13.51 1.82
C GLN A 243 7.71 -14.04 2.51
N VAL A 244 7.85 -15.38 2.63
CA VAL A 244 9.07 -16.01 3.18
C VAL A 244 10.29 -15.67 2.32
N ALA A 245 10.16 -15.65 0.99
CA ALA A 245 11.25 -15.31 0.08
C ALA A 245 11.66 -13.82 0.12
N ILE A 246 10.79 -12.92 0.61
CA ILE A 246 11.15 -11.52 0.84
C ILE A 246 12.25 -11.40 1.92
N ILE A 247 12.33 -12.34 2.88
CA ILE A 247 13.35 -12.32 3.94
C ILE A 247 14.78 -12.36 3.37
N PRO A 248 15.20 -13.39 2.61
CA PRO A 248 16.53 -13.39 2.01
C PRO A 248 16.72 -12.25 1.00
N TYR A 249 15.67 -11.80 0.30
CA TYR A 249 15.74 -10.64 -0.59
C TYR A 249 16.16 -9.36 0.15
N VAL A 250 15.50 -9.02 1.25
CA VAL A 250 15.82 -7.83 2.07
C VAL A 250 17.22 -7.97 2.71
N LEU A 251 17.59 -9.17 3.18
CA LEU A 251 18.92 -9.42 3.74
C LEU A 251 20.02 -9.24 2.69
N LEU A 252 19.82 -9.72 1.47
CA LEU A 252 20.76 -9.54 0.36
C LEU A 252 20.85 -8.06 -0.05
N LEU A 253 19.73 -7.34 -0.11
CA LEU A 253 19.71 -5.91 -0.43
C LEU A 253 20.46 -5.09 0.63
N GLY A 254 20.22 -5.38 1.91
CA GLY A 254 20.94 -4.77 3.03
C GLY A 254 22.44 -5.09 3.02
N SER A 255 22.80 -6.33 2.68
CA SER A 255 24.20 -6.75 2.52
C SER A 255 24.88 -6.05 1.34
N ALA A 256 24.19 -5.91 0.20
CA ALA A 256 24.69 -5.21 -0.97
C ALA A 256 24.96 -3.73 -0.67
N LEU A 257 24.02 -3.08 0.03
CA LEU A 257 24.18 -1.71 0.50
C LEU A 257 25.37 -1.58 1.46
N TRP A 258 25.48 -2.49 2.44
CA TRP A 258 26.59 -2.48 3.41
C TRP A 258 27.95 -2.65 2.72
N VAL A 259 28.08 -3.60 1.78
CA VAL A 259 29.30 -3.79 0.99
C VAL A 259 29.57 -2.54 0.14
N GLY A 260 28.56 -2.01 -0.55
CA GLY A 260 28.69 -0.81 -1.37
C GLY A 260 29.20 0.39 -0.57
N ILE A 261 28.65 0.62 0.62
CA ILE A 261 29.11 1.66 1.57
C ILE A 261 30.56 1.40 1.98
N SER A 262 30.89 0.17 2.37
CA SER A 262 32.22 -0.22 2.87
C SER A 262 33.31 -0.04 1.80
N LEU A 263 33.06 -0.49 0.58
CA LEU A 263 33.96 -0.31 -0.56
C LEU A 263 34.05 1.15 -0.99
N THR A 264 32.98 1.92 -0.84
CA THR A 264 33.01 3.36 -1.14
C THR A 264 33.97 4.07 -0.18
N LYS A 265 33.91 3.76 1.13
CA LYS A 265 34.82 4.34 2.14
C LYS A 265 36.30 4.05 1.86
N ARG A 266 36.60 2.88 1.29
CA ARG A 266 37.95 2.45 0.88
C ARG A 266 38.42 3.03 -0.45
N GLY A 267 37.60 3.83 -1.13
CA GLY A 267 37.96 4.39 -2.43
C GLY A 267 37.74 3.46 -3.62
N GLN A 268 37.28 2.23 -3.39
CA GLN A 268 37.28 1.13 -4.38
C GLN A 268 36.06 1.10 -5.29
N THR A 269 35.00 1.85 -4.97
CA THR A 269 33.80 2.00 -5.80
C THR A 269 33.26 3.44 -5.78
N GLY A 270 32.26 3.72 -6.62
CA GLY A 270 31.57 5.00 -6.70
C GLY A 270 30.14 4.87 -7.23
N TRP A 271 29.29 5.83 -6.85
CA TRP A 271 27.84 5.78 -7.08
C TRP A 271 27.39 6.39 -8.40
N GLY A 272 28.23 7.20 -9.07
CA GLY A 272 27.82 7.97 -10.25
C GLY A 272 27.34 7.13 -11.44
N GLY A 273 27.95 5.96 -11.67
CA GLY A 273 27.50 5.03 -12.72
C GLY A 273 26.14 4.40 -12.40
N ALA A 274 25.94 4.00 -11.14
CA ALA A 274 24.69 3.44 -10.65
C ALA A 274 23.54 4.45 -10.74
N ILE A 275 23.78 5.70 -10.35
CA ILE A 275 22.78 6.78 -10.45
C ILE A 275 22.37 7.03 -11.91
N LYS A 276 23.32 7.09 -12.85
CA LYS A 276 23.00 7.27 -14.28
C LYS A 276 22.12 6.15 -14.82
N LEU A 277 22.44 4.90 -14.47
CA LEU A 277 21.63 3.75 -14.86
C LEU A 277 20.24 3.81 -14.21
N GLY A 278 20.16 4.15 -12.92
CA GLY A 278 18.91 4.37 -12.21
C GLY A 278 18.03 5.41 -12.89
N VAL A 279 18.58 6.55 -13.33
CA VAL A 279 17.83 7.58 -14.08
C VAL A 279 17.27 7.06 -15.40
N ILE A 280 18.05 6.26 -16.15
CA ILE A 280 17.57 5.67 -17.41
C ILE A 280 16.41 4.70 -17.14
N ILE A 281 16.53 3.87 -16.11
CA ILE A 281 15.48 2.92 -15.70
C ILE A 281 14.24 3.67 -15.22
N ALA A 282 14.39 4.72 -14.40
CA ALA A 282 13.29 5.58 -14.00
C ALA A 282 12.59 6.20 -15.21
N ALA A 283 13.33 6.73 -16.18
CA ALA A 283 12.73 7.34 -17.37
C ALA A 283 11.90 6.32 -18.17
N LEU A 284 12.42 5.11 -18.40
CA LEU A 284 11.71 4.06 -19.11
C LEU A 284 10.50 3.54 -18.33
N PHE A 285 10.64 3.35 -17.02
CA PHE A 285 9.55 2.93 -16.15
C PHE A 285 8.45 4.00 -16.05
N PHE A 286 8.83 5.27 -15.99
CA PHE A 286 7.88 6.37 -16.05
C PHE A 286 7.10 6.38 -17.38
N LEU A 287 7.79 6.19 -18.51
CA LEU A 287 7.12 6.07 -19.82
C LEU A 287 6.19 4.85 -19.88
N MET A 288 6.56 3.75 -19.21
CA MET A 288 5.70 2.56 -19.09
C MET A 288 4.45 2.85 -18.26
N GLU A 289 4.56 3.54 -17.12
CA GLU A 289 3.40 3.97 -16.32
C GLU A 289 2.48 4.90 -17.13
N LEU A 290 3.05 5.82 -17.92
CA LEU A 290 2.27 6.64 -18.85
C LEU A 290 1.58 5.81 -19.94
N ASN A 291 2.17 4.68 -20.33
CA ASN A 291 1.58 3.80 -21.31
C ASN A 291 0.33 3.06 -20.78
N GLN A 292 0.17 2.97 -19.46
CA GLN A 292 -1.01 2.43 -18.77
C GLN A 292 -2.15 3.45 -18.61
N TRP A 293 -2.07 4.59 -19.34
CA TRP A 293 -3.03 5.68 -19.20
C TRP A 293 -4.48 5.28 -19.47
N GLN A 294 -4.74 4.34 -20.40
CA GLN A 294 -6.12 3.95 -20.72
C GLN A 294 -6.81 3.27 -19.51
N PHE A 295 -6.16 2.29 -18.89
CA PHE A 295 -6.67 1.66 -17.66
C PHE A 295 -6.79 2.66 -16.51
N THR A 296 -5.74 3.47 -16.34
CA THR A 296 -5.72 4.49 -15.29
C THR A 296 -6.91 5.45 -15.46
N ARG A 297 -7.16 5.93 -16.68
CA ARG A 297 -8.27 6.82 -17.02
C ARG A 297 -9.64 6.14 -16.90
N ALA A 298 -9.75 4.85 -17.21
CA ALA A 298 -10.98 4.09 -16.98
C ALA A 298 -11.36 4.05 -15.49
N SER A 299 -10.36 4.02 -14.59
CA SER A 299 -10.53 4.09 -13.13
C SER A 299 -10.66 5.51 -12.55
N TYR A 300 -10.83 6.56 -13.38
CA TYR A 300 -10.97 7.94 -12.91
C TYR A 300 -12.23 8.13 -12.06
N ASP A 301 -12.11 8.68 -10.85
CA ASP A 301 -13.29 9.05 -10.06
C ASP A 301 -13.82 10.42 -10.52
N THR A 302 -15.03 10.46 -11.08
CA THR A 302 -15.69 11.72 -11.54
C THR A 302 -15.98 12.67 -10.42
N HIS A 303 -15.82 12.24 -9.19
CA HIS A 303 -15.85 13.12 -8.07
C HIS A 303 -14.74 14.20 -8.12
N ASP A 304 -13.54 13.82 -8.54
CA ASP A 304 -12.38 14.72 -8.56
C ASP A 304 -12.33 15.57 -9.84
N SER A 305 -11.58 16.68 -9.86
CA SER A 305 -11.32 17.39 -11.12
C SER A 305 -10.37 16.60 -12.01
N TYR A 306 -10.62 16.54 -13.32
CA TYR A 306 -9.77 15.73 -14.23
C TYR A 306 -8.29 16.11 -14.18
N SER A 307 -7.99 17.41 -14.00
CA SER A 307 -6.62 17.92 -13.81
C SER A 307 -5.94 17.42 -12.54
N SER A 308 -6.68 17.21 -11.45
CA SER A 308 -6.15 16.71 -10.18
C SER A 308 -5.82 15.23 -10.29
N PHE A 309 -6.71 14.47 -10.93
CA PHE A 309 -6.49 13.08 -11.28
C PHE A 309 -5.22 12.90 -12.13
N VAL A 310 -5.08 13.67 -13.22
CA VAL A 310 -3.87 13.64 -14.06
C VAL A 310 -2.61 13.94 -13.23
N ALA A 311 -2.63 15.01 -12.43
CA ALA A 311 -1.48 15.39 -11.60
C ALA A 311 -1.10 14.33 -10.56
N LEU A 312 -2.08 13.72 -9.90
CA LEU A 312 -1.86 12.65 -8.92
C LEU A 312 -1.26 11.42 -9.58
N ARG A 313 -1.78 11.00 -10.74
CA ARG A 313 -1.27 9.83 -11.48
C ARG A 313 0.14 10.06 -12.01
N LEU A 314 0.47 11.26 -12.51
CA LEU A 314 1.84 11.63 -12.87
C LEU A 314 2.77 11.60 -11.65
N GLY A 315 2.31 12.07 -10.49
CA GLY A 315 3.06 12.03 -9.23
C GLY A 315 3.34 10.60 -8.76
N ILE A 316 2.34 9.71 -8.82
CA ILE A 316 2.49 8.27 -8.49
C ILE A 316 3.46 7.60 -9.47
N ALA A 317 3.30 7.82 -10.78
CA ALA A 317 4.22 7.27 -11.79
C ALA A 317 5.67 7.72 -11.55
N LEU A 318 5.90 9.00 -11.21
CA LEU A 318 7.23 9.51 -10.88
C LEU A 318 7.78 8.85 -9.62
N LEU A 319 6.98 8.68 -8.57
CA LEU A 319 7.38 8.03 -7.33
C LEU A 319 7.77 6.57 -7.55
N SER A 320 6.94 5.81 -8.28
CA SER A 320 7.23 4.42 -8.63
C SER A 320 8.53 4.31 -9.43
N ALA A 321 8.72 5.18 -10.43
CA ALA A 321 9.95 5.24 -11.23
C ALA A 321 11.20 5.53 -10.37
N LEU A 322 11.11 6.48 -9.44
CA LEU A 322 12.20 6.80 -8.51
C LEU A 322 12.49 5.66 -7.54
N GLY A 323 11.47 4.97 -7.04
CA GLY A 323 11.61 3.79 -6.18
C GLY A 323 12.34 2.65 -6.88
N THR A 324 11.95 2.33 -8.12
CA THR A 324 12.61 1.35 -8.97
C THR A 324 14.07 1.73 -9.24
N ALA A 325 14.35 2.99 -9.56
CA ALA A 325 15.72 3.47 -9.76
C ALA A 325 16.59 3.35 -8.51
N LEU A 326 16.03 3.62 -7.33
CA LEU A 326 16.71 3.47 -6.06
C LEU A 326 17.13 2.01 -5.85
N MET A 327 16.23 1.05 -6.09
CA MET A 327 16.52 -0.39 -5.95
C MET A 327 17.78 -0.81 -6.72
N VAL A 328 17.89 -0.43 -7.99
CA VAL A 328 19.07 -0.76 -8.83
C VAL A 328 20.31 0.01 -8.37
N THR A 329 20.14 1.28 -7.98
CA THR A 329 21.25 2.14 -7.55
C THR A 329 21.91 1.67 -6.26
N LEU A 330 21.14 1.07 -5.34
CA LEU A 330 21.66 0.59 -4.05
C LEU A 330 22.51 -0.68 -4.15
N VAL A 331 22.29 -1.52 -5.16
CA VAL A 331 22.98 -2.83 -5.31
C VAL A 331 24.29 -2.68 -6.07
N LEU A 332 24.29 -1.93 -7.17
CA LEU A 332 25.41 -1.91 -8.12
C LEU A 332 26.77 -1.51 -7.51
N PRO A 333 26.88 -0.53 -6.60
CA PRO A 333 28.15 -0.16 -5.99
C PRO A 333 28.80 -1.25 -5.14
N GLY A 334 28.02 -2.17 -4.58
CA GLY A 334 28.50 -3.34 -3.86
C GLY A 334 28.74 -4.54 -4.78
N GLY A 335 27.85 -4.77 -5.75
CA GLY A 335 27.92 -5.92 -6.64
C GLY A 335 28.99 -5.82 -7.73
N GLU A 336 29.17 -4.67 -8.37
CA GLU A 336 30.14 -4.53 -9.48
C GLU A 336 31.60 -4.79 -9.04
N PRO A 337 32.08 -4.25 -7.91
CA PRO A 337 33.44 -4.52 -7.46
C PRO A 337 33.66 -5.98 -7.06
N LEU A 338 32.67 -6.59 -6.38
CA LEU A 338 32.71 -8.00 -6.01
C LEU A 338 32.80 -8.89 -7.26
N TYR A 339 31.94 -8.63 -8.26
CA TYR A 339 31.96 -9.34 -9.53
C TYR A 339 33.31 -9.19 -10.25
N ARG A 340 33.91 -7.99 -10.24
CA ARG A 340 35.22 -7.76 -10.87
C ARG A 340 36.33 -8.60 -10.25
N SER A 341 36.38 -8.65 -8.91
CA SER A 341 37.34 -9.47 -8.18
C SER A 341 37.11 -10.96 -8.41
N PHE A 342 35.84 -11.37 -8.45
CA PHE A 342 35.44 -12.77 -8.61
C PHE A 342 35.62 -13.31 -10.03
N GLN A 343 35.46 -12.46 -11.06
CA GLN A 343 35.51 -12.82 -12.48
C GLN A 343 36.47 -11.89 -13.26
N PRO A 344 37.79 -11.93 -13.00
CA PRO A 344 38.75 -10.97 -13.55
C PRO A 344 38.88 -11.03 -15.08
N ASN A 345 38.58 -12.19 -15.67
CA ASN A 345 38.70 -12.42 -17.12
C ASN A 345 37.39 -12.15 -17.89
N ARG A 346 36.36 -11.57 -17.25
CA ARG A 346 35.10 -11.20 -17.90
C ARG A 346 35.06 -9.72 -18.25
N ILE A 347 34.23 -9.36 -19.23
CA ILE A 347 34.04 -7.97 -19.64
C ILE A 347 33.50 -7.10 -18.48
N GLN A 348 34.05 -5.89 -18.35
CA GLN A 348 33.54 -4.86 -17.44
C GLN A 348 32.14 -4.45 -17.85
N LEU A 349 31.20 -4.48 -16.91
CA LEU A 349 29.79 -4.11 -17.15
C LEU A 349 29.67 -2.68 -17.73
N ALA A 350 30.45 -1.73 -17.22
CA ALA A 350 30.48 -0.35 -17.72
C ALA A 350 31.04 -0.20 -19.14
N LYS A 351 31.71 -1.22 -19.68
CA LYS A 351 32.30 -1.23 -21.03
C LYS A 351 31.54 -2.12 -22.01
N ALA A 352 30.72 -3.06 -21.53
CA ALA A 352 29.99 -4.03 -22.34
C ALA A 352 29.18 -3.39 -23.48
N PHE A 353 28.44 -2.32 -23.18
CA PHE A 353 27.59 -1.62 -24.15
C PHE A 353 28.27 -0.43 -24.85
N THR A 354 29.59 -0.30 -24.76
CA THR A 354 30.35 0.66 -25.58
C THR A 354 30.58 0.10 -26.98
N LEU A 355 30.89 0.96 -27.95
CA LEU A 355 31.17 0.51 -29.32
C LEU A 355 32.28 -0.56 -29.39
N ARG A 356 33.34 -0.42 -28.58
CA ARG A 356 34.40 -1.43 -28.47
C ARG A 356 33.88 -2.71 -27.80
N GLY A 357 33.09 -2.57 -26.74
CA GLY A 357 32.44 -3.69 -26.05
C GLY A 357 31.54 -4.52 -26.96
N LEU A 358 30.66 -3.90 -27.75
CA LEU A 358 29.78 -4.60 -28.69
C LEU A 358 30.54 -5.34 -29.80
N ARG A 359 31.80 -4.97 -30.05
CA ARG A 359 32.70 -5.60 -31.03
C ARG A 359 33.64 -6.64 -30.43
N SER A 360 33.57 -6.85 -29.12
CA SER A 360 34.39 -7.82 -28.39
C SER A 360 33.92 -9.26 -28.63
N LYS A 361 34.85 -10.20 -28.47
CA LYS A 361 34.54 -11.63 -28.50
C LYS A 361 33.71 -12.04 -27.29
N GLU A 362 34.00 -11.47 -26.11
CA GLU A 362 33.26 -11.76 -24.88
C GLU A 362 31.80 -11.32 -24.97
N PHE A 363 31.51 -10.12 -25.50
CA PHE A 363 30.12 -9.66 -25.70
C PHE A 363 29.37 -10.53 -26.69
N PHE A 364 29.99 -10.84 -27.85
CA PHE A 364 29.39 -11.72 -28.85
C PHE A 364 29.02 -13.08 -28.25
N SER A 365 29.95 -13.70 -27.54
CA SER A 365 29.73 -15.00 -26.91
C SER A 365 28.62 -14.95 -25.86
N SER A 366 28.62 -13.91 -25.02
CA SER A 366 27.58 -13.66 -24.01
C SER A 366 26.20 -13.50 -24.64
N ALA A 367 26.11 -12.74 -25.73
CA ALA A 367 24.85 -12.49 -26.43
C ALA A 367 24.29 -13.75 -27.10
N VAL A 368 25.13 -14.54 -27.76
CA VAL A 368 24.73 -15.83 -28.34
C VAL A 368 24.21 -16.77 -27.25
N VAL A 369 24.93 -16.91 -26.14
CA VAL A 369 24.52 -17.77 -25.02
C VAL A 369 23.24 -17.26 -24.35
N GLY A 370 23.13 -15.96 -24.08
CA GLY A 370 21.96 -15.37 -23.45
C GLY A 370 20.68 -15.54 -24.27
N LEU A 371 20.74 -15.24 -25.57
CA LEU A 371 19.60 -15.44 -26.49
C LEU A 371 19.23 -16.92 -26.63
N SER A 372 20.23 -17.81 -26.71
CA SER A 372 19.99 -19.24 -26.80
C SER A 372 19.39 -19.81 -25.52
N LEU A 373 19.85 -19.34 -24.35
CA LEU A 373 19.29 -19.69 -23.06
C LEU A 373 17.84 -19.20 -22.92
N ALA A 374 17.50 -18.03 -23.48
CA ALA A 374 16.13 -17.53 -23.46
C ALA A 374 15.17 -18.44 -24.23
N ALA A 375 15.57 -18.84 -25.45
CA ALA A 375 14.82 -19.81 -26.25
C ALA A 375 14.71 -21.18 -25.55
N ALA A 376 15.80 -21.66 -24.95
CA ALA A 376 15.80 -22.90 -24.18
C ALA A 376 14.91 -22.81 -22.92
N HIS A 377 14.90 -21.66 -22.24
CA HIS A 377 14.08 -21.41 -21.07
C HIS A 377 12.59 -21.48 -21.43
N ILE A 378 12.14 -20.83 -22.51
CA ILE A 378 10.75 -20.91 -22.96
C ILE A 378 10.35 -22.37 -23.27
N GLY A 379 11.23 -23.13 -23.93
CA GLY A 379 11.02 -24.57 -24.15
C GLY A 379 10.94 -25.37 -22.85
N PHE A 380 11.78 -25.06 -21.87
CA PHE A 380 11.75 -25.67 -20.53
C PHE A 380 10.44 -25.40 -19.81
N ILE A 381 9.92 -24.17 -19.82
CA ILE A 381 8.63 -23.83 -19.19
C ILE A 381 7.52 -24.69 -19.78
N VAL A 382 7.43 -24.76 -21.13
CA VAL A 382 6.43 -25.59 -21.82
C VAL A 382 6.57 -27.07 -21.41
N ALA A 383 7.78 -27.60 -21.39
CA ALA A 383 8.02 -28.98 -20.97
C ALA A 383 7.64 -29.21 -19.50
N PHE A 384 7.97 -28.26 -18.62
CA PHE A 384 7.73 -28.35 -17.18
C PHE A 384 6.24 -28.43 -16.87
N TYR A 385 5.40 -27.56 -17.44
CA TYR A 385 3.95 -27.61 -17.21
C TYR A 385 3.26 -28.77 -17.93
N MET A 386 3.75 -29.18 -19.11
CA MET A 386 3.23 -30.36 -19.81
C MET A 386 3.50 -31.66 -19.03
N VAL A 387 4.66 -31.77 -18.38
CA VAL A 387 4.96 -32.91 -17.50
C VAL A 387 4.24 -32.75 -16.16
N GLY A 388 4.29 -31.55 -15.57
CA GLY A 388 3.69 -31.24 -14.28
C GLY A 388 2.18 -31.47 -14.25
N SER A 389 1.46 -31.21 -15.34
CA SER A 389 0.02 -31.48 -15.42
C SER A 389 -0.33 -32.96 -15.21
N ARG A 390 0.59 -33.89 -15.53
CA ARG A 390 0.45 -35.32 -15.22
C ARG A 390 0.60 -35.65 -13.73
N PHE A 391 1.20 -34.73 -12.96
CA PHE A 391 1.41 -34.83 -11.52
C PHE A 391 0.51 -33.86 -10.73
N GLY A 392 -0.53 -33.32 -11.36
CA GLY A 392 -1.51 -32.45 -10.72
C GLY A 392 -1.12 -30.97 -10.64
N VAL A 393 -0.07 -30.54 -11.37
CA VAL A 393 0.23 -29.10 -11.50
C VAL A 393 -0.87 -28.44 -12.33
N TRP A 394 -1.39 -27.33 -11.82
CA TRP A 394 -2.42 -26.56 -12.49
C TRP A 394 -2.13 -25.06 -12.37
N ALA A 395 -2.49 -24.30 -13.40
CA ALA A 395 -2.41 -22.85 -13.41
C ALA A 395 -3.64 -22.32 -14.16
N PRO A 396 -4.29 -21.24 -13.69
CA PRO A 396 -5.35 -20.59 -14.47
C PRO A 396 -4.75 -19.95 -15.73
N GLN A 397 -5.58 -19.73 -16.74
CA GLN A 397 -5.14 -18.98 -17.91
C GLN A 397 -5.00 -17.49 -17.53
N ASP A 398 -3.77 -17.03 -17.64
CA ASP A 398 -3.46 -15.60 -17.56
C ASP A 398 -3.55 -15.01 -18.97
N LEU A 399 -4.60 -14.22 -19.21
CA LEU A 399 -4.93 -13.68 -20.52
C LEU A 399 -4.59 -12.19 -20.54
N ASN A 400 -3.33 -11.89 -20.83
CA ASN A 400 -2.81 -10.52 -21.02
C ASN A 400 -3.34 -9.82 -22.28
N TYR A 401 -4.46 -10.28 -22.86
CA TYR A 401 -5.08 -9.62 -24.01
C TYR A 401 -5.57 -8.23 -23.65
N SER A 402 -6.18 -8.05 -22.47
CA SER A 402 -6.63 -6.76 -21.93
C SER A 402 -5.48 -5.75 -21.94
N ASP A 403 -4.33 -6.11 -21.38
CA ASP A 403 -3.14 -5.25 -21.33
C ASP A 403 -2.60 -4.88 -22.72
N ALA A 404 -2.55 -5.85 -23.62
CA ALA A 404 -2.07 -5.61 -24.98
C ALA A 404 -3.01 -4.71 -25.79
N VAL A 405 -4.34 -4.91 -25.70
CA VAL A 405 -5.32 -4.13 -26.48
C VAL A 405 -5.60 -2.75 -25.88
N ASN A 406 -5.34 -2.54 -24.59
CA ASN A 406 -5.60 -1.29 -23.91
C ASN A 406 -4.39 -0.34 -23.85
N THR A 407 -3.17 -0.79 -24.17
CA THR A 407 -1.95 0.05 -24.13
C THR A 407 -1.66 0.77 -25.47
N SER A 408 -1.15 2.01 -25.39
CA SER A 408 -0.93 2.85 -26.58
C SER A 408 0.38 2.59 -27.31
N PHE A 409 1.43 2.15 -26.61
CA PHE A 409 2.76 1.83 -27.11
C PHE A 409 3.27 0.52 -26.49
N PRO A 410 2.71 -0.64 -26.86
CA PRO A 410 2.97 -1.90 -26.17
C PRO A 410 4.44 -2.33 -26.15
N TRP A 411 5.24 -1.88 -27.12
CA TRP A 411 6.69 -2.16 -27.14
C TRP A 411 7.45 -1.50 -25.98
N ILE A 412 6.99 -0.35 -25.45
CA ILE A 412 7.61 0.32 -24.30
C ILE A 412 7.52 -0.59 -23.07
N ALA A 413 6.38 -1.24 -22.87
CA ALA A 413 6.17 -2.14 -21.74
C ALA A 413 7.14 -3.33 -21.78
N GLY A 414 7.28 -4.00 -22.93
CA GLY A 414 8.23 -5.12 -23.09
C GLY A 414 9.69 -4.72 -22.81
N VAL A 415 10.12 -3.56 -23.31
CA VAL A 415 11.48 -3.05 -23.09
C VAL A 415 11.70 -2.62 -21.63
N ALA A 416 10.76 -1.88 -21.04
CA ALA A 416 10.89 -1.35 -19.68
C ALA A 416 10.83 -2.45 -18.61
N ILE A 417 9.87 -3.38 -18.72
CA ILE A 417 9.74 -4.53 -17.81
C ILE A 417 11.00 -5.39 -17.89
N GLY A 418 11.40 -5.80 -19.10
CA GLY A 418 12.58 -6.65 -19.27
C GLY A 418 13.86 -5.99 -18.78
N LEU A 419 14.05 -4.67 -18.98
CA LEU A 419 15.22 -3.97 -18.48
C LEU A 419 15.20 -3.84 -16.95
N MET A 420 14.06 -3.50 -16.36
CA MET A 420 13.91 -3.37 -14.92
C MET A 420 14.14 -4.71 -14.21
N ALA A 421 13.43 -5.77 -14.63
CA ALA A 421 13.52 -7.09 -14.03
C ALA A 421 14.94 -7.64 -14.16
N SER A 422 15.49 -7.65 -15.39
CA SER A 422 16.87 -8.12 -15.60
C SER A 422 17.91 -7.35 -14.80
N THR A 423 17.88 -6.01 -14.78
CA THR A 423 18.90 -5.25 -14.04
C THR A 423 18.75 -5.42 -12.53
N SER A 424 17.55 -5.31 -11.98
CA SER A 424 17.36 -5.40 -10.53
C SER A 424 17.63 -6.80 -9.98
N GLU A 425 17.14 -7.83 -10.66
CA GLU A 425 17.22 -9.21 -10.18
C GLU A 425 18.58 -9.85 -10.51
N GLU A 426 19.16 -9.58 -11.68
CA GLU A 426 20.50 -10.09 -11.99
C GLU A 426 21.57 -9.39 -11.17
N PHE A 427 21.42 -8.09 -10.88
CA PHE A 427 22.39 -7.40 -10.03
C PHE A 427 22.37 -7.92 -8.59
N LEU A 428 21.18 -8.18 -8.03
CA LEU A 428 21.08 -8.64 -6.66
C LEU A 428 21.46 -10.12 -6.53
N PHE A 429 20.83 -11.01 -7.30
CA PHE A 429 20.93 -12.45 -7.07
C PHE A 429 22.14 -13.10 -7.76
N ARG A 430 22.68 -12.50 -8.83
CA ARG A 430 23.82 -13.08 -9.57
C ARG A 430 25.07 -12.25 -9.35
N LEU A 431 25.08 -10.99 -9.81
CA LEU A 431 26.24 -10.09 -9.75
C LEU A 431 26.73 -9.90 -8.30
N PHE A 432 25.81 -9.71 -7.34
CA PHE A 432 26.15 -9.53 -5.93
C PHE A 432 26.12 -10.84 -5.12
N ALA A 433 24.97 -11.53 -5.08
CA ALA A 433 24.77 -12.61 -4.11
C ALA A 433 25.67 -13.85 -4.35
N ILE A 434 25.95 -14.24 -5.61
CA ILE A 434 26.83 -15.38 -5.88
C ILE A 434 28.25 -15.12 -5.35
N PRO A 435 28.96 -14.04 -5.75
CA PRO A 435 30.29 -13.75 -5.18
C PRO A 435 30.27 -13.57 -3.65
N PHE A 436 29.24 -12.91 -3.13
CA PHE A 436 29.12 -12.66 -1.69
C PHE A 436 28.96 -13.97 -0.91
N LEU A 437 28.02 -14.83 -1.31
CA LEU A 437 27.78 -16.10 -0.63
C LEU A 437 28.92 -17.09 -0.83
N GLU A 438 29.63 -17.08 -1.96
CA GLU A 438 30.83 -17.92 -2.11
C GLU A 438 31.93 -17.49 -1.13
N ASN A 439 32.09 -16.17 -0.90
CA ASN A 439 33.05 -15.68 0.10
C ASN A 439 32.63 -16.06 1.53
N VAL A 440 31.33 -15.97 1.85
CA VAL A 440 30.80 -16.27 3.20
C VAL A 440 30.76 -17.78 3.48
N THR A 441 30.19 -18.56 2.57
CA THR A 441 29.97 -20.01 2.76
C THR A 441 31.16 -20.87 2.36
N ARG A 442 32.12 -20.30 1.61
CA ARG A 442 33.24 -21.03 0.98
C ARG A 442 32.80 -22.15 0.02
N SER A 443 31.52 -22.18 -0.38
CA SER A 443 30.96 -23.20 -1.27
C SER A 443 30.32 -22.57 -2.50
N ARG A 444 30.91 -22.85 -3.67
CA ARG A 444 30.38 -22.39 -4.96
C ARG A 444 29.02 -22.98 -5.29
N VAL A 445 28.74 -24.20 -4.82
CA VAL A 445 27.43 -24.86 -5.01
C VAL A 445 26.34 -24.12 -4.25
N LEU A 446 26.57 -23.84 -2.96
CA LEU A 446 25.61 -23.07 -2.14
C LEU A 446 25.44 -21.64 -2.65
N ALA A 447 26.54 -21.03 -3.11
CA ALA A 447 26.52 -19.69 -3.69
C ALA A 447 25.64 -19.57 -4.94
N VAL A 448 25.43 -20.66 -5.68
CA VAL A 448 24.52 -20.70 -6.84
C VAL A 448 23.09 -21.09 -6.44
N ILE A 449 22.93 -22.11 -5.60
CA ILE A 449 21.60 -22.65 -5.24
C ILE A 449 20.79 -21.68 -4.38
N LEU A 450 21.41 -21.06 -3.36
CA LEU A 450 20.69 -20.21 -2.41
C LEU A 450 20.08 -18.96 -3.07
N PRO A 451 20.81 -18.18 -3.90
CA PRO A 451 20.22 -17.05 -4.61
C PRO A 451 19.18 -17.48 -5.65
N ALA A 452 19.40 -18.61 -6.34
CA ALA A 452 18.45 -19.12 -7.33
C ALA A 452 17.08 -19.40 -6.71
N PHE A 453 17.05 -20.12 -5.58
CA PHE A 453 15.79 -20.39 -4.90
C PHE A 453 15.21 -19.16 -4.21
N SER A 454 16.05 -18.29 -3.61
CA SER A 454 15.58 -17.02 -3.04
C SER A 454 14.87 -16.14 -4.06
N TRP A 455 15.44 -16.02 -5.26
CA TRP A 455 14.83 -15.33 -6.40
C TRP A 455 13.56 -16.01 -6.89
N SER A 456 13.59 -17.34 -7.03
CA SER A 456 12.46 -18.08 -7.58
C SER A 456 11.20 -18.04 -6.72
N PHE A 457 11.34 -18.11 -5.39
CA PHE A 457 10.19 -18.11 -4.50
C PHE A 457 9.54 -16.72 -4.38
N LEU A 458 10.23 -15.63 -4.77
CA LEU A 458 9.58 -14.33 -4.99
C LEU A 458 8.51 -14.40 -6.10
N HIS A 459 8.55 -15.40 -6.97
CA HIS A 459 7.54 -15.62 -7.99
C HIS A 459 6.44 -16.59 -7.52
N SER A 460 6.43 -17.05 -6.26
CA SER A 460 5.40 -17.98 -5.79
C SER A 460 4.02 -17.34 -5.63
N ALA A 461 3.90 -16.00 -5.70
CA ALA A 461 2.64 -15.29 -5.60
C ALA A 461 1.70 -15.51 -6.81
N TYR A 462 2.20 -15.99 -7.95
CA TYR A 462 1.37 -16.37 -9.09
C TYR A 462 0.46 -17.57 -8.76
N PRO A 463 -0.70 -17.74 -9.42
CA PRO A 463 -1.74 -18.74 -9.07
C PRO A 463 -1.45 -20.18 -9.52
N GLN A 464 -0.19 -20.61 -9.53
CA GLN A 464 0.13 -22.00 -9.82
C GLN A 464 -0.04 -22.90 -8.59
N GLU A 465 -0.55 -24.10 -8.84
CA GLU A 465 -0.80 -25.12 -7.83
C GLU A 465 0.06 -26.37 -8.08
N PRO A 466 0.64 -26.98 -7.04
CA PRO A 466 0.67 -26.52 -5.65
C PRO A 466 1.51 -25.23 -5.50
N GLY A 467 1.21 -24.38 -4.51
CA GLY A 467 1.76 -23.02 -4.43
C GLY A 467 3.29 -22.82 -4.43
N TYR A 468 4.09 -23.87 -4.20
CA TYR A 468 5.55 -23.83 -4.30
C TYR A 468 6.08 -24.13 -5.70
N ILE A 469 5.24 -24.59 -6.64
CA ILE A 469 5.67 -25.15 -7.91
C ILE A 469 6.38 -24.12 -8.79
N ARG A 470 5.91 -22.87 -8.77
CA ARG A 470 6.54 -21.76 -9.48
C ARG A 470 7.95 -21.46 -8.94
N GLY A 471 8.14 -21.58 -7.62
CA GLY A 471 9.45 -21.51 -7.00
C GLY A 471 10.39 -22.63 -7.47
N ILE A 472 9.92 -23.87 -7.61
CA ILE A 472 10.74 -24.97 -8.12
C ILE A 472 11.14 -24.74 -9.59
N GLU A 473 10.16 -24.42 -10.44
CA GLU A 473 10.36 -24.16 -11.86
C GLU A 473 11.41 -23.06 -12.08
N VAL A 474 11.19 -21.90 -11.47
CA VAL A 474 12.06 -20.74 -11.60
C VAL A 474 13.40 -20.97 -10.88
N GLY A 475 13.44 -21.81 -9.83
CA GLY A 475 14.65 -22.15 -9.10
C GLY A 475 15.62 -22.97 -9.95
N ILE A 476 15.11 -23.93 -10.73
CA ILE A 476 15.92 -24.76 -11.65
C ILE A 476 16.58 -23.86 -12.70
N ILE A 477 15.83 -22.95 -13.33
CA ILE A 477 16.43 -22.03 -14.30
C ILE A 477 17.37 -21.02 -13.64
N GLY A 478 17.09 -20.62 -12.39
CA GLY A 478 17.97 -19.78 -11.58
C GLY A 478 19.36 -20.41 -11.37
N ILE A 479 19.41 -21.73 -11.13
CA ILE A 479 20.68 -22.48 -11.02
C ILE A 479 21.42 -22.46 -12.37
N VAL A 480 20.72 -22.74 -13.47
CA VAL A 480 21.31 -22.70 -14.82
C VAL A 480 21.85 -21.30 -15.12
N ALA A 481 21.10 -20.25 -14.82
CA ALA A 481 21.52 -18.86 -14.98
C ALA A 481 22.76 -18.55 -14.13
N GLY A 482 22.83 -19.04 -12.88
CA GLY A 482 24.03 -18.92 -12.05
C GLY A 482 25.25 -19.60 -12.68
N ILE A 483 25.11 -20.82 -13.21
CA ILE A 483 26.19 -21.52 -13.93
C ILE A 483 26.61 -20.74 -15.19
N VAL A 484 25.64 -20.18 -15.91
CA VAL A 484 25.90 -19.35 -17.10
C VAL A 484 26.65 -18.06 -16.73
N MET A 485 26.26 -17.38 -15.65
CA MET A 485 26.99 -16.22 -15.13
C MET A 485 28.45 -16.59 -14.80
N LEU A 486 28.66 -17.74 -14.17
CA LEU A 486 30.01 -18.22 -13.81
C LEU A 486 30.89 -18.52 -15.04
N ARG A 487 30.30 -18.95 -16.15
CA ARG A 487 31.01 -19.40 -17.36
C ARG A 487 31.05 -18.39 -18.50
N TRP A 488 30.11 -17.47 -18.58
CA TRP A 488 29.97 -16.50 -19.68
C TRP A 488 29.79 -15.06 -19.18
N GLY A 489 29.74 -14.85 -17.87
CA GLY A 489 29.64 -13.53 -17.26
C GLY A 489 28.21 -13.00 -17.15
N ILE A 490 28.07 -11.89 -16.43
CA ILE A 490 26.77 -11.27 -16.11
C ILE A 490 26.01 -10.75 -17.35
N VAL A 491 26.72 -10.38 -18.42
CA VAL A 491 26.08 -9.89 -19.66
C VAL A 491 25.21 -10.97 -20.29
N ALA A 492 25.62 -12.25 -20.21
CA ALA A 492 24.85 -13.36 -20.75
C ALA A 492 23.51 -13.53 -20.02
N THR A 493 23.49 -13.40 -18.68
CA THR A 493 22.25 -13.53 -17.91
C THR A 493 21.37 -12.29 -18.02
N LEU A 494 21.94 -11.09 -18.14
CA LEU A 494 21.17 -9.87 -18.44
C LEU A 494 20.44 -9.99 -19.78
N ILE A 495 21.13 -10.44 -20.83
CA ILE A 495 20.52 -10.65 -22.15
C ILE A 495 19.45 -11.74 -22.07
N TRP A 496 19.73 -12.87 -21.41
CA TRP A 496 18.76 -13.95 -21.22
C TRP A 496 17.47 -13.44 -20.55
N HIS A 497 17.60 -12.80 -19.38
CA HIS A 497 16.48 -12.39 -18.56
C HIS A 497 15.66 -11.32 -19.28
N TYR A 498 16.32 -10.27 -19.79
CA TYR A 498 15.68 -9.25 -20.63
C TYR A 498 14.90 -9.89 -21.79
N THR A 499 15.53 -10.84 -22.48
CA THR A 499 14.90 -11.49 -23.65
C THR A 499 13.70 -12.32 -23.25
N VAL A 500 13.71 -13.04 -22.12
CA VAL A 500 12.57 -13.83 -21.67
C VAL A 500 11.37 -12.92 -21.42
N ASP A 501 11.54 -11.88 -20.61
CA ASP A 501 10.44 -10.97 -20.26
C ASP A 501 9.94 -10.20 -21.48
N ALA A 502 10.86 -9.67 -22.28
CA ALA A 502 10.54 -8.97 -23.52
C ALA A 502 9.85 -9.90 -24.53
N SER A 503 10.26 -11.17 -24.63
CA SER A 503 9.66 -12.14 -25.57
C SER A 503 8.27 -12.60 -25.14
N LEU A 504 8.00 -12.73 -23.84
CA LEU A 504 6.66 -13.05 -23.35
C LEU A 504 5.66 -11.95 -23.77
N VAL A 505 6.03 -10.68 -23.61
CA VAL A 505 5.24 -9.55 -24.11
C VAL A 505 5.21 -9.53 -25.65
N GLY A 506 6.36 -9.69 -26.30
CA GLY A 506 6.50 -9.60 -27.76
C GLY A 506 5.76 -10.70 -28.53
N LEU A 507 5.76 -11.93 -28.04
CA LEU A 507 5.07 -13.07 -28.65
C LEU A 507 3.56 -12.88 -28.62
N LEU A 508 3.01 -12.34 -27.53
CA LEU A 508 1.59 -11.99 -27.43
C LEU A 508 1.22 -10.94 -28.50
N LEU A 509 2.06 -9.91 -28.66
CA LEU A 509 1.84 -8.84 -29.65
C LEU A 509 1.91 -9.35 -31.10
N ILE A 510 2.88 -10.22 -31.43
CA ILE A 510 3.01 -10.83 -32.77
C ILE A 510 1.80 -11.71 -33.13
N ARG A 511 1.18 -12.35 -32.13
CA ARG A 511 0.05 -13.25 -32.34
C ARG A 511 -1.30 -12.54 -32.39
N SER A 512 -1.35 -11.23 -32.15
CA SER A 512 -2.55 -10.43 -32.30
C SER A 512 -2.99 -10.31 -33.77
N ASN A 513 -4.29 -10.10 -34.01
CA ASN A 513 -4.83 -9.82 -35.35
C ASN A 513 -4.49 -8.40 -35.86
N SER A 514 -4.03 -7.51 -34.99
CA SER A 514 -3.66 -6.13 -35.37
C SER A 514 -2.25 -6.04 -35.94
N LEU A 515 -2.11 -5.43 -37.12
CA LEU A 515 -0.81 -5.16 -37.73
C LEU A 515 0.09 -4.29 -36.83
N TYR A 516 -0.50 -3.34 -36.10
CA TYR A 516 0.22 -2.47 -35.16
C TYR A 516 0.86 -3.27 -34.02
N PHE A 517 0.13 -4.23 -33.46
CA PHE A 517 0.67 -5.11 -32.42
C PHE A 517 1.73 -6.06 -32.99
N LYS A 518 1.54 -6.58 -34.21
CA LYS A 518 2.59 -7.38 -34.88
C LYS A 518 3.90 -6.62 -35.04
N ILE A 519 3.83 -5.37 -35.50
CA ILE A 519 5.00 -4.49 -35.63
C ILE A 519 5.62 -4.23 -34.25
N SER A 520 4.80 -3.93 -33.24
CA SER A 520 5.30 -3.69 -31.88
C SER A 520 6.03 -4.89 -31.31
N GLY A 521 5.49 -6.10 -31.48
CA GLY A 521 6.16 -7.33 -31.07
C GLY A 521 7.44 -7.61 -31.86
N ALA A 522 7.46 -7.31 -33.17
CA ALA A 522 8.68 -7.38 -33.98
C ALA A 522 9.75 -6.38 -33.52
N VAL A 523 9.37 -5.17 -33.10
CA VAL A 523 10.28 -4.18 -32.51
C VAL A 523 10.88 -4.68 -31.19
N VAL A 524 10.07 -5.30 -30.33
CA VAL A 524 10.56 -5.89 -29.08
C VAL A 524 11.57 -7.03 -29.35
N ALA A 525 11.25 -7.91 -30.31
CA ALA A 525 12.17 -8.96 -30.75
C ALA A 525 13.47 -8.38 -31.37
N ALA A 526 13.34 -7.33 -32.19
CA ALA A 526 14.48 -6.64 -32.80
C ALA A 526 15.36 -5.97 -31.73
N ALA A 527 14.78 -5.40 -30.67
CA ALA A 527 15.53 -4.79 -29.58
C ALA A 527 16.41 -5.83 -28.83
N ALA A 528 15.91 -7.05 -28.65
CA ALA A 528 16.69 -8.15 -28.05
C ALA A 528 17.82 -8.63 -28.99
N LEU A 529 17.58 -8.68 -30.30
CA LEU A 529 18.54 -9.21 -31.28
C LEU A 529 19.56 -8.16 -31.78
N ALA A 530 19.24 -6.88 -31.72
CA ALA A 530 20.03 -5.80 -32.31
C ALA A 530 21.50 -5.76 -31.84
N PRO A 531 21.82 -5.93 -30.54
CA PRO A 531 23.21 -5.93 -30.09
C PRO A 531 24.03 -7.08 -30.68
N LEU A 532 23.44 -8.28 -30.81
CA LEU A 532 24.09 -9.42 -31.46
C LEU A 532 24.25 -9.19 -32.96
N ALA A 533 23.19 -8.71 -33.63
CA ALA A 533 23.24 -8.42 -35.06
C ALA A 533 24.36 -7.41 -35.40
N PHE A 534 24.50 -6.36 -34.59
CA PHE A 534 25.60 -5.40 -34.71
C PHE A 534 26.98 -6.06 -34.55
N ALA A 535 27.15 -6.93 -33.54
CA ALA A 535 28.40 -7.67 -33.33
C ALA A 535 28.73 -8.57 -34.54
N CYS A 536 27.74 -9.29 -35.07
CA CYS A 536 27.88 -10.12 -36.28
C CYS A 536 28.31 -9.30 -37.49
N ILE A 537 27.59 -8.20 -37.78
CA ILE A 537 27.88 -7.32 -38.93
C ILE A 537 29.28 -6.73 -38.77
N SER A 538 29.63 -6.25 -37.59
CA SER A 538 30.96 -5.68 -37.34
C SER A 538 32.07 -6.72 -37.50
N TYR A 539 31.86 -7.97 -37.09
CA TYR A 539 32.82 -9.06 -37.30
C TYR A 539 33.01 -9.35 -38.79
N LEU A 540 31.91 -9.45 -39.55
CA LEU A 540 31.96 -9.68 -41.01
C LEU A 540 32.65 -8.55 -41.76
N MET A 541 32.37 -7.29 -41.38
CA MET A 541 32.98 -6.11 -42.01
C MET A 541 34.48 -5.94 -41.68
N ARG A 542 34.93 -6.42 -40.51
CA ARG A 542 36.31 -6.21 -40.02
C ARG A 542 37.21 -7.44 -40.10
N GLY A 543 36.66 -8.63 -40.32
CA GLY A 543 37.41 -9.89 -40.41
C GLY A 543 37.96 -10.44 -39.08
N GLY A 544 37.50 -9.90 -37.94
CA GLY A 544 37.89 -10.28 -36.58
C GLY A 544 37.21 -9.42 -35.50
N PHE A 545 37.27 -9.87 -34.24
CA PHE A 545 36.81 -9.12 -33.07
C PHE A 545 37.83 -8.05 -32.67
N GLU A 546 37.36 -7.03 -31.98
CA GLU A 546 38.24 -6.01 -31.38
C GLU A 546 39.01 -6.60 -30.18
N ASP A 547 40.17 -6.05 -29.84
CA ASP A 547 40.96 -6.52 -28.70
C ASP A 547 40.26 -6.23 -27.36
N ASP A 548 40.22 -7.27 -26.51
CA ASP A 548 39.39 -7.32 -25.30
C ASP A 548 40.16 -7.02 -24.02
N GLU A 549 41.51 -7.01 -24.03
CA GLU A 549 42.32 -6.85 -22.80
C GLU A 549 41.97 -5.59 -22.01
N GLY A 550 41.78 -4.46 -22.71
CA GLY A 550 41.37 -3.19 -22.09
C GLY A 550 39.89 -3.15 -21.62
N LEU A 551 39.10 -4.17 -21.95
CA LEU A 551 37.68 -4.29 -21.64
C LEU A 551 37.41 -5.26 -20.48
N LEU A 552 38.36 -6.13 -20.12
CA LEU A 552 38.22 -7.13 -19.04
C LEU A 552 38.25 -6.51 -17.64
N ASN A 553 37.65 -7.18 -16.67
CA ASN A 553 37.56 -6.74 -15.27
C ASN A 553 38.92 -6.47 -14.62
N ARG A 554 39.94 -7.25 -15.00
CA ARG A 554 41.35 -7.11 -14.58
C ARG A 554 42.06 -5.89 -15.15
N ALA A 555 41.52 -5.23 -16.18
CA ALA A 555 42.16 -4.07 -16.82
C ALA A 555 42.20 -2.82 -15.91
N LYS A 556 41.39 -2.82 -14.84
CA LYS A 556 41.48 -1.87 -13.74
C LYS A 556 41.94 -2.60 -12.48
N PRO A 557 42.66 -1.94 -11.56
CA PRO A 557 43.03 -2.52 -10.27
C PRO A 557 41.82 -3.20 -9.61
N LEU A 558 41.98 -4.48 -9.28
CA LEU A 558 40.93 -5.25 -8.65
C LEU A 558 40.73 -4.71 -7.23
N PRO A 559 39.47 -4.52 -6.80
CA PRO A 559 39.18 -4.06 -5.44
C PRO A 559 39.64 -5.10 -4.42
N GLU A 560 40.16 -4.63 -3.30
CA GLU A 560 40.58 -5.51 -2.20
C GLU A 560 39.35 -5.93 -1.39
N VAL A 561 38.81 -7.11 -1.75
CA VAL A 561 37.61 -7.71 -1.14
C VAL A 561 37.97 -8.44 0.17
N SER A 562 38.67 -7.75 1.07
CA SER A 562 38.82 -8.24 2.43
C SER A 562 37.63 -7.77 3.26
N LEU A 563 36.64 -8.67 3.44
CA LEU A 563 35.44 -8.41 4.27
C LEU A 563 35.71 -8.51 5.76
N THR A 564 36.93 -8.90 6.17
CA THR A 564 37.36 -8.79 7.58
C THR A 564 37.38 -7.31 7.93
N SER A 565 36.59 -6.94 8.93
CA SER A 565 36.71 -5.65 9.58
C SER A 565 38.14 -5.51 10.09
N GLU A 566 38.89 -4.54 9.59
CA GLU A 566 39.98 -4.03 10.40
C GLU A 566 39.35 -3.62 11.75
N PRO A 567 39.95 -4.01 12.89
CA PRO A 567 39.54 -3.43 14.15
C PRO A 567 39.61 -1.92 13.95
N VAL A 568 38.47 -1.25 14.10
CA VAL A 568 38.44 0.21 14.12
C VAL A 568 39.43 0.59 15.21
N SER A 569 40.61 1.06 14.83
CA SER A 569 41.58 1.59 15.77
C SER A 569 40.84 2.61 16.60
N GLU A 570 40.81 2.38 17.90
CA GLU A 570 40.39 3.39 18.85
C GLU A 570 41.21 4.64 18.52
N ILE A 571 40.53 5.67 18.02
CA ILE A 571 41.01 7.01 18.28
C ILE A 571 40.77 7.20 19.78
N ALA A 572 41.77 6.72 20.53
CA ALA A 572 42.01 7.08 21.90
C ALA A 572 42.39 8.56 21.91
N GLY A 573 41.58 9.32 22.64
CA GLY A 573 41.70 10.76 22.77
C GLY A 573 40.35 11.29 23.21
N VAL A 574 40.08 11.25 24.51
CA VAL A 574 39.01 12.06 25.10
C VAL A 574 39.45 13.52 24.91
N THR A 575 39.07 14.12 23.81
CA THR A 575 39.01 15.58 23.73
C THR A 575 37.82 16.01 24.57
N SER A 576 38.05 16.92 25.52
CA SER A 576 36.99 17.50 26.32
C SER A 576 35.93 18.10 25.40
N HIS A 577 34.73 17.52 25.37
CA HIS A 577 33.63 18.05 24.56
C HIS A 577 33.35 19.49 24.98
N ARG A 578 33.51 20.42 24.04
CA ARG A 578 33.28 21.84 24.28
C ARG A 578 31.79 22.11 24.13
N TYR A 579 31.09 22.24 25.26
CA TYR A 579 29.68 22.64 25.28
C TYR A 579 29.54 24.07 25.80
N ASP A 580 29.04 24.95 24.93
CA ASP A 580 28.69 26.31 25.30
C ASP A 580 27.33 26.32 26.02
N ALA A 581 27.37 26.46 27.33
CA ALA A 581 26.20 26.52 28.18
C ALA A 581 25.25 27.67 27.78
N LEU A 582 23.95 27.46 28.00
CA LEU A 582 22.94 28.48 27.83
C LEU A 582 23.22 29.66 28.76
N ALA A 583 23.09 30.87 28.19
CA ALA A 583 23.15 32.10 28.95
C ALA A 583 22.02 32.12 30.00
N PRO A 584 22.23 32.72 31.19
CA PRO A 584 21.22 32.79 32.24
C PRO A 584 19.86 33.33 31.75
N GLY A 585 19.87 34.32 30.85
CA GLY A 585 18.64 34.85 30.25
C GLY A 585 17.83 33.84 29.42
N MET A 586 18.49 32.86 28.79
CA MET A 586 17.81 31.80 28.04
C MET A 586 17.21 30.74 28.98
N ILE A 587 17.86 30.48 30.12
CA ILE A 587 17.29 29.64 31.19
C ILE A 587 16.08 30.34 31.80
N GLY A 588 16.17 31.66 32.06
CA GLY A 588 15.04 32.49 32.48
C GLY A 588 13.88 32.44 31.49
N PHE A 589 14.16 32.53 30.19
CA PHE A 589 13.15 32.36 29.13
C PHE A 589 12.48 30.97 29.18
N LEU A 590 13.26 29.88 29.33
CA LEU A 590 12.72 28.52 29.46
C LEU A 590 11.88 28.35 30.73
N ALA A 591 12.25 29.00 31.84
CA ALA A 591 11.45 29.02 33.06
C ALA A 591 10.12 29.77 32.86
N VAL A 592 10.12 30.87 32.10
CA VAL A 592 8.88 31.56 31.69
C VAL A 592 8.04 30.67 30.79
N CYS A 593 8.63 29.98 29.80
CA CYS A 593 7.93 29.02 28.96
C CYS A 593 7.31 27.88 29.78
N LEU A 594 8.00 27.41 30.81
CA LEU A 594 7.49 26.38 31.72
C LEU A 594 6.24 26.88 32.47
N LEU A 595 6.33 28.04 33.13
CA LEU A 595 5.24 28.59 33.93
C LEU A 595 4.07 29.06 33.06
N ALA A 596 4.35 29.93 32.08
CA ALA A 596 3.32 30.49 31.20
C ALA A 596 2.74 29.42 30.28
N GLY A 597 3.57 28.59 29.65
CA GLY A 597 3.13 27.50 28.79
C GLY A 597 2.30 26.46 29.55
N GLY A 598 2.70 26.11 30.77
CA GLY A 598 1.92 25.25 31.66
C GLY A 598 0.55 25.84 32.04
N VAL A 599 0.50 27.14 32.40
CA VAL A 599 -0.76 27.84 32.69
C VAL A 599 -1.66 27.91 31.45
N LEU A 600 -1.10 28.22 30.29
CA LEU A 600 -1.86 28.25 29.02
C LEU A 600 -2.40 26.87 28.68
N ALA A 601 -1.58 25.82 28.80
CA ALA A 601 -2.01 24.45 28.54
C ALA A 601 -3.12 23.98 29.50
N TRP A 602 -3.11 24.46 30.74
CA TRP A 602 -4.13 24.14 31.73
C TRP A 602 -5.44 24.93 31.52
N ARG A 603 -5.34 26.23 31.23
CA ARG A 603 -6.49 27.14 31.09
C ARG A 603 -7.19 27.04 29.74
N LEU A 604 -6.43 26.81 28.66
CA LEU A 604 -6.96 26.75 27.30
C LEU A 604 -7.27 25.30 26.91
N LYS A 605 -8.56 24.93 26.97
CA LYS A 605 -9.06 23.61 26.56
C LYS A 605 -10.09 23.77 25.43
N PRO A 606 -9.63 23.90 24.17
CA PRO A 606 -10.54 23.94 23.03
C PRO A 606 -11.36 22.65 22.97
N GLN A 607 -12.65 22.78 22.67
CA GLN A 607 -13.55 21.64 22.54
C GLN A 607 -13.12 20.72 21.40
N SER A 608 -13.17 19.41 21.63
CA SER A 608 -12.97 18.40 20.59
C SER A 608 -14.13 17.39 20.53
N VAL A 609 -14.32 16.78 19.35
CA VAL A 609 -15.25 15.66 19.21
C VAL A 609 -14.64 14.45 19.91
N GLY A 610 -15.39 13.78 20.78
CA GLY A 610 -14.91 12.65 21.58
C GLY A 610 -14.79 12.93 23.08
N GLU A 611 -14.97 14.18 23.54
CA GLU A 611 -14.90 14.54 24.98
C GLU A 611 -15.94 13.82 25.85
N TYR A 612 -17.04 13.36 25.25
CA TYR A 612 -18.07 12.57 25.92
C TYR A 612 -17.58 11.17 26.35
N LEU A 613 -16.47 10.67 25.77
CA LEU A 613 -16.01 9.31 25.97
C LEU A 613 -15.52 9.11 27.41
N LYS A 614 -16.16 8.17 28.10
CA LYS A 614 -15.79 7.70 29.43
C LYS A 614 -15.84 6.17 29.47
N LEU A 615 -14.67 5.55 29.54
CA LEU A 615 -14.53 4.10 29.62
C LEU A 615 -14.72 3.64 31.06
N SER A 616 -15.83 2.94 31.32
CA SER A 616 -16.13 2.36 32.64
C SER A 616 -15.66 0.91 32.78
N VAL A 617 -15.19 0.32 31.68
CA VAL A 617 -14.63 -1.03 31.62
C VAL A 617 -13.35 -1.02 30.78
N ASP A 618 -12.42 -1.89 31.15
CA ASP A 618 -11.20 -2.15 30.40
C ASP A 618 -11.34 -3.34 29.44
N VAL A 619 -10.33 -3.51 28.57
CA VAL A 619 -10.24 -4.57 27.57
C VAL A 619 -10.43 -6.00 28.14
N ARG A 620 -9.94 -6.28 29.34
CA ARG A 620 -10.05 -7.61 29.98
C ARG A 620 -11.46 -7.85 30.51
N THR A 621 -12.05 -6.83 31.12
CA THR A 621 -13.43 -6.87 31.61
C THR A 621 -14.41 -7.05 30.45
N VAL A 622 -14.21 -6.32 29.34
CA VAL A 622 -14.99 -6.47 28.10
C VAL A 622 -14.93 -7.91 27.60
N ARG A 623 -13.72 -8.49 27.49
CA ARG A 623 -13.54 -9.88 27.07
C ARG A 623 -14.24 -10.87 28.02
N ALA A 624 -14.08 -10.70 29.34
CA ALA A 624 -14.68 -11.59 30.32
C ALA A 624 -16.22 -11.58 30.23
N ARG A 625 -16.83 -10.40 30.04
CA ARG A 625 -18.27 -10.26 29.82
C ARG A 625 -18.72 -10.96 28.54
N THR A 626 -17.98 -10.81 27.44
CA THR A 626 -18.35 -11.50 26.19
C THR A 626 -18.20 -13.01 26.29
N ASP A 627 -17.19 -13.51 27.01
CA ASP A 627 -17.04 -14.94 27.27
C ASP A 627 -18.23 -15.49 28.08
N GLU A 628 -18.77 -14.72 29.02
CA GLU A 628 -19.97 -15.09 29.77
C GLU A 628 -21.22 -15.12 28.88
N ILE A 629 -21.42 -14.10 28.03
CA ILE A 629 -22.53 -14.03 27.08
C ILE A 629 -22.50 -15.23 26.11
N MET A 630 -21.32 -15.63 25.65
CA MET A 630 -21.16 -16.83 24.82
C MET A 630 -21.58 -18.10 25.56
N ARG A 631 -21.16 -18.28 26.83
CA ARG A 631 -21.55 -19.45 27.63
C ARG A 631 -23.06 -19.50 27.89
N GLN A 632 -23.69 -18.35 28.14
CA GLN A 632 -25.15 -18.25 28.28
C GLN A 632 -25.89 -18.68 27.00
N ARG A 633 -25.26 -18.53 25.84
CA ARG A 633 -25.76 -18.99 24.53
C ARG A 633 -25.37 -20.44 24.20
N GLY A 634 -24.77 -21.16 25.14
CA GLY A 634 -24.34 -22.55 24.93
C GLY A 634 -23.06 -22.71 24.09
N LEU A 635 -22.32 -21.63 23.85
CA LEU A 635 -21.03 -21.66 23.14
C LEU A 635 -19.87 -21.70 24.14
N ASP A 636 -18.82 -22.46 23.84
CA ASP A 636 -17.57 -22.43 24.63
C ASP A 636 -16.60 -21.41 24.04
N PRO A 637 -16.28 -20.29 24.73
CA PRO A 637 -15.31 -19.31 24.24
C PRO A 637 -13.93 -19.91 23.95
N LYS A 638 -13.56 -21.02 24.62
CA LYS A 638 -12.25 -21.66 24.45
C LYS A 638 -12.10 -22.36 23.09
N SER A 639 -13.19 -22.68 22.40
CA SER A 639 -13.14 -23.26 21.05
C SER A 639 -12.87 -22.23 19.96
N TYR A 640 -12.72 -20.95 20.30
CA TYR A 640 -12.53 -19.85 19.35
C TYR A 640 -11.22 -19.11 19.62
N TYR A 641 -10.58 -18.64 18.55
CA TYR A 641 -9.66 -17.52 18.62
C TYR A 641 -10.47 -16.24 18.77
N HIS A 642 -9.88 -15.21 19.36
CA HIS A 642 -10.58 -13.95 19.55
C HIS A 642 -9.69 -12.74 19.32
N ALA A 643 -10.31 -11.62 18.99
CA ALA A 643 -9.68 -10.31 18.89
C ALA A 643 -10.55 -9.25 19.58
N THR A 644 -9.98 -8.51 20.52
CA THR A 644 -10.67 -7.42 21.23
C THR A 644 -10.05 -6.10 20.83
N VAL A 645 -10.86 -5.22 20.23
CA VAL A 645 -10.42 -3.89 19.78
C VAL A 645 -11.39 -2.81 20.21
N PHE A 646 -10.87 -1.60 20.39
CA PHE A 646 -11.67 -0.40 20.60
C PHE A 646 -11.79 0.34 19.28
N VAL A 647 -13.02 0.58 18.84
CA VAL A 647 -13.32 1.05 17.48
C VAL A 647 -13.90 2.47 17.56
N ASP A 648 -13.21 3.41 16.91
CA ASP A 648 -13.78 4.70 16.53
C ASP A 648 -14.73 4.48 15.35
N VAL A 649 -16.02 4.71 15.58
CA VAL A 649 -17.08 4.62 14.56
C VAL A 649 -17.61 5.99 14.16
N THR A 650 -16.95 7.07 14.61
CA THR A 650 -17.25 8.43 14.13
C THR A 650 -16.80 8.61 12.68
N ASP A 651 -17.50 9.47 11.96
CA ASP A 651 -17.13 9.82 10.59
C ASP A 651 -16.65 11.29 10.56
N PRO A 652 -15.37 11.56 10.22
CA PRO A 652 -14.82 12.91 10.19
C PRO A 652 -15.57 13.89 9.28
N VAL A 653 -16.17 13.42 8.19
CA VAL A 653 -16.96 14.26 7.26
C VAL A 653 -18.32 14.58 7.87
N VAL A 654 -18.94 13.61 8.54
CA VAL A 654 -20.18 13.83 9.32
C VAL A 654 -19.94 14.77 10.48
N ASN A 655 -18.81 14.63 11.19
CA ASN A 655 -18.44 15.49 12.30
C ASN A 655 -18.35 16.96 11.84
N GLU A 656 -17.73 17.22 10.69
CA GLU A 656 -17.65 18.58 10.14
C GLU A 656 -19.02 19.09 9.67
N PHE A 657 -19.85 18.24 9.04
CA PHE A 657 -21.22 18.60 8.66
C PHE A 657 -22.06 19.04 9.87
N LEU A 658 -22.05 18.24 10.93
CA LEU A 658 -22.79 18.53 12.16
C LEU A 658 -22.16 19.68 12.95
N ARG A 659 -20.82 19.80 12.99
CA ARG A 659 -20.14 20.93 13.67
C ARG A 659 -20.62 22.28 13.13
N GLN A 660 -20.77 22.41 11.80
CA GLN A 660 -21.22 23.65 11.18
C GLN A 660 -22.66 24.04 11.57
N ARG A 661 -23.49 23.07 11.97
CA ARG A 661 -24.92 23.26 12.20
C ARG A 661 -25.30 23.35 13.68
N ILE A 662 -24.71 22.47 14.50
CA ILE A 662 -25.06 22.33 15.92
C ILE A 662 -23.84 22.46 16.87
N GLY A 663 -22.65 22.74 16.33
CA GLY A 663 -21.41 22.87 17.10
C GLY A 663 -20.86 21.55 17.67
N ILE A 664 -19.64 21.58 18.21
CA ILE A 664 -18.94 20.38 18.74
C ILE A 664 -19.70 19.76 19.92
N ALA A 665 -20.29 20.59 20.79
CA ALA A 665 -21.09 20.11 21.92
C ALA A 665 -22.33 19.31 21.46
N GLY A 666 -23.01 19.78 20.40
CA GLY A 666 -24.15 19.06 19.80
C GLY A 666 -23.72 17.72 19.20
N VAL A 667 -22.58 17.69 18.50
CA VAL A 667 -21.98 16.45 17.96
C VAL A 667 -21.67 15.45 19.08
N ASN A 668 -21.02 15.90 20.15
CA ASN A 668 -20.70 15.05 21.30
C ASN A 668 -21.97 14.49 21.96
N LYS A 669 -23.03 15.29 22.06
CA LYS A 669 -24.33 14.84 22.59
C LYS A 669 -24.96 13.74 21.74
N ILE A 670 -24.96 13.90 20.41
CA ILE A 670 -25.47 12.88 19.49
C ILE A 670 -24.70 11.56 19.67
N TYR A 671 -23.36 11.62 19.72
CA TYR A 671 -22.55 10.42 19.86
C TYR A 671 -22.66 9.75 21.23
N ALA A 672 -22.90 10.53 22.29
CA ALA A 672 -23.08 10.01 23.64
C ALA A 672 -24.45 9.35 23.84
N GLU A 673 -25.51 9.96 23.31
CA GLU A 673 -26.89 9.63 23.70
C GLU A 673 -27.69 8.89 22.61
N ARG A 674 -27.42 9.15 21.33
CA ARG A 674 -28.28 8.70 20.22
C ARG A 674 -27.61 7.66 19.33
N VAL A 675 -26.44 7.98 18.77
CA VAL A 675 -25.72 7.11 17.82
C VAL A 675 -24.30 6.91 18.35
N PRO A 676 -23.96 5.79 19.01
CA PRO A 676 -22.65 5.60 19.63
C PRO A 676 -21.50 5.88 18.67
N GLY A 677 -20.58 6.77 19.05
CA GLY A 677 -19.40 7.13 18.25
C GLY A 677 -18.14 6.30 18.55
N ALA A 678 -18.13 5.54 19.64
CA ALA A 678 -17.02 4.66 20.02
C ALA A 678 -17.55 3.38 20.66
N LEU A 679 -17.03 2.23 20.25
CA LEU A 679 -17.53 0.91 20.63
C LEU A 679 -16.39 -0.08 20.87
N TRP A 680 -16.59 -1.00 21.80
CA TRP A 680 -15.78 -2.20 21.91
C TRP A 680 -16.27 -3.26 20.94
N ARG A 681 -15.34 -3.99 20.31
CA ARG A 681 -15.65 -5.14 19.46
C ARG A 681 -14.81 -6.34 19.90
N VAL A 682 -15.48 -7.41 20.30
CA VAL A 682 -14.86 -8.72 20.56
C VAL A 682 -15.29 -9.69 19.48
N ARG A 683 -14.38 -9.98 18.56
CA ARG A 683 -14.58 -10.97 17.49
C ARG A 683 -14.11 -12.34 17.98
N PHE A 684 -14.86 -13.39 17.65
CA PHE A 684 -14.57 -14.81 17.87
C PHE A 684 -14.65 -15.54 16.54
N PHE A 685 -13.63 -16.32 16.22
CA PHE A 685 -13.52 -17.03 14.95
C PHE A 685 -12.77 -18.36 15.11
N ARG A 686 -12.92 -19.26 14.15
CA ARG A 686 -12.18 -20.52 14.07
C ARG A 686 -11.33 -20.55 12.79
N ASP A 687 -10.21 -21.28 12.83
CA ASP A 687 -9.31 -21.38 11.68
C ASP A 687 -10.07 -21.98 10.48
N SER A 688 -10.01 -21.29 9.35
CA SER A 688 -10.57 -21.75 8.07
C SER A 688 -12.09 -21.96 8.06
N GLN A 689 -12.83 -21.41 9.03
CA GLN A 689 -14.29 -21.55 9.12
C GLN A 689 -15.00 -20.22 8.88
N PRO A 690 -16.07 -20.19 8.05
CA PRO A 690 -16.83 -18.97 7.75
C PRO A 690 -17.66 -18.44 8.92
N GLU A 691 -18.00 -19.31 9.88
CA GLU A 691 -18.83 -18.93 11.03
C GLU A 691 -18.02 -18.08 12.03
N GLU A 692 -18.52 -16.88 12.32
CA GLU A 692 -17.88 -15.94 13.24
C GLU A 692 -18.90 -15.18 14.08
N PHE A 693 -18.50 -14.84 15.30
CA PHE A 693 -19.29 -13.99 16.19
C PHE A 693 -18.51 -12.71 16.47
N ALA A 694 -19.17 -11.56 16.50
CA ALA A 694 -18.60 -10.33 17.01
C ALA A 694 -19.58 -9.64 17.95
N PHE A 695 -19.22 -9.59 19.23
CA PHE A 695 -19.98 -8.90 20.25
C PHE A 695 -19.53 -7.44 20.29
N ILE A 696 -20.49 -6.53 20.15
CA ILE A 696 -20.28 -5.09 20.11
C ILE A 696 -20.82 -4.52 21.42
N LEU A 697 -19.95 -3.87 22.20
CA LEU A 697 -20.28 -3.33 23.52
C LEU A 697 -20.08 -1.80 23.54
N ARG A 698 -20.89 -1.11 24.33
CA ARG A 698 -20.73 0.32 24.61
C ARG A 698 -19.53 0.57 25.54
N PRO A 699 -19.05 1.82 25.68
CA PRO A 699 -17.96 2.18 26.61
C PRO A 699 -18.18 1.81 28.09
N ASP A 700 -19.43 1.58 28.51
CA ASP A 700 -19.81 1.10 29.85
C ASP A 700 -19.81 -0.45 29.98
N GLY A 701 -19.55 -1.14 28.87
CA GLY A 701 -19.57 -2.59 28.73
C GLY A 701 -20.97 -3.20 28.68
N SER A 702 -22.02 -2.42 28.40
CA SER A 702 -23.34 -2.94 28.03
C SER A 702 -23.33 -3.43 26.58
N ILE A 703 -24.11 -4.47 26.27
CA ILE A 703 -24.18 -5.03 24.91
C ILE A 703 -24.93 -4.07 23.97
N HIS A 704 -24.25 -3.62 22.92
CA HIS A 704 -24.85 -2.83 21.85
C HIS A 704 -25.48 -3.73 20.80
N SER A 705 -24.73 -4.71 20.29
CA SER A 705 -25.22 -5.70 19.32
C SER A 705 -24.36 -6.95 19.25
N LEU A 706 -24.91 -7.97 18.62
CA LEU A 706 -24.19 -9.16 18.16
C LEU A 706 -24.16 -9.11 16.64
N ARG A 707 -22.99 -9.36 16.08
CA ARG A 707 -22.82 -9.73 14.67
C ARG A 707 -22.54 -11.22 14.58
N HIS A 708 -23.30 -11.96 13.78
CA HIS A 708 -23.11 -13.38 13.50
C HIS A 708 -22.96 -13.55 11.99
N ILE A 709 -21.84 -14.11 11.55
CA ILE A 709 -21.55 -14.39 10.14
C ILE A 709 -21.71 -15.90 9.94
N LEU A 710 -22.41 -16.30 8.88
CA LEU A 710 -22.67 -17.69 8.51
C LEU A 710 -22.28 -17.92 7.05
N ALA A 711 -21.88 -19.14 6.72
CA ALA A 711 -21.62 -19.54 5.33
C ALA A 711 -22.89 -19.44 4.49
N GLU A 712 -22.79 -19.13 3.20
CA GLU A 712 -23.91 -19.13 2.24
C GLU A 712 -24.70 -20.45 2.25
N GLU A 713 -24.02 -21.59 2.40
CA GLU A 713 -24.62 -22.94 2.41
C GLU A 713 -25.33 -23.31 3.73
N THR A 714 -25.24 -22.48 4.77
CA THR A 714 -25.90 -22.79 6.05
C THR A 714 -27.42 -22.84 5.87
N PRO A 715 -28.11 -23.93 6.24
CA PRO A 715 -29.57 -23.98 6.16
C PRO A 715 -30.24 -22.91 7.03
N GLY A 716 -31.36 -22.37 6.58
CA GLY A 716 -32.13 -21.39 7.32
C GLY A 716 -33.51 -21.18 6.71
N ALA A 717 -34.35 -20.37 7.35
CA ALA A 717 -35.66 -20.05 6.79
C ALA A 717 -35.55 -19.23 5.48
N SER A 718 -36.55 -19.34 4.62
CA SER A 718 -36.71 -18.49 3.43
C SER A 718 -37.92 -17.58 3.63
N LEU A 719 -37.78 -16.60 4.53
CA LEU A 719 -38.85 -15.67 4.86
C LEU A 719 -39.20 -14.77 3.67
N THR A 720 -40.48 -14.40 3.55
CA THR A 720 -40.86 -13.29 2.66
C THR A 720 -40.33 -11.96 3.20
N LYS A 721 -40.33 -10.90 2.37
CA LYS A 721 -39.89 -9.57 2.81
C LYS A 721 -40.77 -9.02 3.94
N GLU A 722 -42.07 -9.26 3.87
CA GLU A 722 -43.03 -8.82 4.87
C GLU A 722 -42.79 -9.53 6.21
N GLU A 723 -42.52 -10.84 6.17
CA GLU A 723 -42.15 -11.62 7.36
C GLU A 723 -40.82 -11.18 7.96
N ALA A 724 -39.81 -10.92 7.12
CA ALA A 724 -38.50 -10.43 7.56
C ALA A 724 -38.59 -9.02 8.18
N VAL A 725 -39.38 -8.11 7.58
CA VAL A 725 -39.67 -6.79 8.15
C VAL A 725 -40.37 -6.92 9.49
N ALA A 726 -41.44 -7.72 9.59
CA ALA A 726 -42.13 -7.94 10.86
C ALA A 726 -41.20 -8.51 11.95
N ARG A 727 -40.28 -9.41 11.58
CA ARG A 727 -39.29 -9.97 12.48
C ARG A 727 -38.28 -8.93 12.95
N ALA A 728 -37.79 -8.09 12.05
CA ALA A 728 -36.86 -7.01 12.36
C ALA A 728 -37.52 -5.94 13.23
N GLU A 729 -38.75 -5.52 12.91
CA GLU A 729 -39.53 -4.57 13.70
C GLU A 729 -39.78 -5.10 15.12
N LYS A 730 -40.13 -6.38 15.26
CA LYS A 730 -40.25 -7.04 16.56
C LYS A 730 -38.94 -6.98 17.34
N PHE A 731 -37.80 -7.26 16.70
CA PHE A 731 -36.48 -7.15 17.33
C PHE A 731 -36.18 -5.71 17.77
N LEU A 732 -36.42 -4.72 16.91
CA LEU A 732 -36.19 -3.30 17.23
C LEU A 732 -37.06 -2.83 18.40
N ALA A 733 -38.34 -3.22 18.43
CA ALA A 733 -39.25 -2.84 19.51
C ALA A 733 -38.96 -3.58 20.83
N GLN A 734 -38.72 -4.90 20.79
CA GLN A 734 -38.61 -5.73 21.99
C GLN A 734 -37.21 -5.75 22.58
N GLU A 735 -36.18 -5.92 21.76
CA GLU A 735 -34.77 -6.06 22.21
C GLU A 735 -34.07 -4.71 22.28
N LYS A 736 -34.31 -3.81 21.31
CA LYS A 736 -33.67 -2.49 21.26
C LYS A 736 -34.49 -1.37 21.88
N LYS A 737 -35.76 -1.63 22.24
CA LYS A 737 -36.69 -0.65 22.84
C LYS A 737 -36.85 0.61 21.99
N ILE A 738 -36.89 0.44 20.66
CA ILE A 738 -37.03 1.54 19.70
C ILE A 738 -38.52 1.72 19.38
N ASP A 739 -39.01 2.95 19.50
CA ASP A 739 -40.34 3.32 19.01
C ASP A 739 -40.30 3.54 17.50
N LEU A 740 -40.92 2.61 16.76
CA LEU A 740 -40.92 2.60 15.30
C LEU A 740 -41.77 3.71 14.67
N ALA A 741 -42.66 4.38 15.42
CA ALA A 741 -43.44 5.50 14.89
C ALA A 741 -42.57 6.66 14.39
N GLY A 742 -41.38 6.83 14.98
CA GLY A 742 -40.38 7.82 14.58
C GLY A 742 -39.44 7.38 13.46
N TRP A 743 -39.66 6.22 12.82
CA TRP A 743 -38.75 5.64 11.83
C TRP A 743 -39.49 5.21 10.56
N THR A 744 -38.79 5.32 9.42
CA THR A 744 -39.29 4.88 8.12
C THR A 744 -38.34 3.86 7.52
N LEU A 745 -38.86 2.74 7.01
CA LEU A 745 -38.08 1.78 6.23
C LEU A 745 -37.69 2.43 4.89
N VAL A 746 -36.39 2.52 4.61
CA VAL A 746 -35.83 3.18 3.42
C VAL A 746 -35.06 2.22 2.50
N ASP A 747 -34.71 1.03 2.95
CA ASP A 747 -34.08 -0.02 2.13
C ASP A 747 -34.63 -1.39 2.53
N SER A 748 -35.05 -2.17 1.54
CA SER A 748 -35.51 -3.55 1.71
C SER A 748 -34.86 -4.43 0.66
N SER A 749 -33.72 -5.01 1.03
CA SER A 749 -32.87 -5.79 0.15
C SER A 749 -32.78 -7.24 0.64
N SER A 750 -32.69 -8.19 -0.29
CA SER A 750 -32.59 -9.61 0.00
C SER A 750 -31.81 -10.35 -1.07
N GLU A 751 -31.17 -11.45 -0.66
CA GLU A 751 -30.35 -12.31 -1.51
C GLU A 751 -30.74 -13.77 -1.29
N LYS A 752 -30.99 -14.49 -2.38
CA LYS A 752 -31.33 -15.92 -2.34
C LYS A 752 -30.06 -16.75 -2.23
N ARG A 753 -29.89 -17.39 -1.08
CA ARG A 753 -28.84 -18.38 -0.82
C ARG A 753 -29.32 -19.78 -1.22
N PRO A 754 -28.42 -20.77 -1.32
CA PRO A 754 -28.78 -22.14 -1.70
C PRO A 754 -29.88 -22.75 -0.81
N HIS A 755 -29.85 -22.46 0.49
CA HIS A 755 -30.72 -23.10 1.49
C HIS A 755 -31.46 -22.12 2.42
N ARG A 756 -31.48 -20.82 2.10
CA ARG A 756 -32.20 -19.77 2.85
C ARG A 756 -32.33 -18.47 2.05
N VAL A 757 -33.04 -17.48 2.58
CA VAL A 757 -33.04 -16.10 2.06
C VAL A 757 -32.49 -15.17 3.14
N ASP A 758 -31.51 -14.35 2.76
CA ASP A 758 -30.92 -13.36 3.65
C ASP A 758 -31.50 -11.98 3.34
N HIS A 759 -31.85 -11.21 4.39
CA HIS A 759 -32.46 -9.89 4.27
C HIS A 759 -31.56 -8.83 4.92
N THR A 760 -31.46 -7.66 4.30
CA THR A 760 -30.86 -6.45 4.86
C THR A 760 -31.86 -5.31 4.77
N LEU A 761 -32.21 -4.77 5.93
CA LEU A 761 -33.27 -3.79 6.08
C LEU A 761 -32.70 -2.53 6.74
N THR A 762 -33.03 -1.35 6.19
CA THR A 762 -32.54 -0.07 6.71
C THR A 762 -33.70 0.85 7.09
N TRP A 763 -33.71 1.33 8.34
CA TRP A 763 -34.62 2.37 8.79
C TRP A 763 -33.91 3.70 8.93
N GLN A 764 -34.61 4.78 8.59
CA GLN A 764 -34.17 6.14 8.80
C GLN A 764 -35.08 6.83 9.81
N GLN A 765 -34.48 7.57 10.74
CA GLN A 765 -35.24 8.38 11.69
C GLN A 765 -35.93 9.54 10.98
N ASN A 766 -37.22 9.73 11.26
CA ASN A 766 -38.04 10.78 10.64
C ASN A 766 -37.52 12.17 11.03
N ASP A 767 -37.25 12.37 12.32
CA ASP A 767 -36.68 13.63 12.82
C ASP A 767 -35.18 13.72 12.50
N PRO A 768 -34.73 14.83 11.90
CA PRO A 768 -33.31 15.05 11.62
C PRO A 768 -32.52 15.28 12.93
N LEU A 769 -31.24 14.90 12.90
CA LEU A 769 -30.30 15.06 14.00
C LEU A 769 -29.82 16.50 14.19
N ASP A 770 -29.94 17.31 13.15
CA ASP A 770 -29.42 18.68 13.05
C ASP A 770 -30.53 19.75 13.03
N ALA A 771 -31.78 19.41 13.36
CA ALA A 771 -32.85 20.40 13.53
C ALA A 771 -32.58 21.30 14.75
N GLY A 772 -32.31 22.58 14.48
CA GLY A 772 -32.22 23.64 15.48
C GLY A 772 -33.33 24.69 15.29
N PRO A 773 -33.57 25.56 16.29
CA PRO A 773 -34.56 26.64 16.16
C PRO A 773 -34.17 27.55 14.98
N GLY A 774 -35.00 27.59 13.93
CA GLY A 774 -34.79 28.44 12.75
C GLY A 774 -34.11 27.78 11.54
N SER A 775 -33.98 26.45 11.47
CA SER A 775 -33.43 25.78 10.28
C SER A 775 -34.34 25.90 9.06
N THR A 776 -33.86 26.54 7.99
CA THR A 776 -34.56 26.69 6.69
C THR A 776 -34.08 25.69 5.63
N PHE A 777 -33.43 24.60 6.03
CA PHE A 777 -32.87 23.60 5.10
C PHE A 777 -33.98 22.73 4.52
N GLY A 778 -33.80 22.28 3.27
CA GLY A 778 -34.73 21.32 2.66
C GLY A 778 -34.65 19.96 3.33
N ALA A 779 -35.70 19.14 3.21
CA ALA A 779 -35.76 17.80 3.81
C ALA A 779 -34.60 16.88 3.39
N ALA A 780 -34.02 17.10 2.20
CA ALA A 780 -32.88 16.33 1.68
C ALA A 780 -31.51 16.80 2.21
N ASP A 781 -31.44 17.94 2.90
CA ASP A 781 -30.19 18.59 3.36
C ASP A 781 -29.89 18.33 4.85
N HIS A 782 -30.55 17.34 5.44
CA HIS A 782 -30.45 17.03 6.86
C HIS A 782 -29.62 15.77 7.15
N ALA A 783 -29.09 15.70 8.38
CA ALA A 783 -28.47 14.49 8.89
C ALA A 783 -29.52 13.62 9.57
N HIS A 784 -29.58 12.33 9.24
CA HIS A 784 -30.51 11.38 9.87
C HIS A 784 -29.76 10.22 10.52
N ALA A 785 -30.24 9.76 11.67
CA ALA A 785 -29.82 8.47 12.20
C ALA A 785 -30.40 7.35 11.33
N ARG A 786 -29.59 6.33 11.07
CA ARG A 786 -30.01 5.10 10.38
C ARG A 786 -29.70 3.87 11.20
N ILE A 787 -30.55 2.86 11.04
CA ILE A 787 -30.40 1.53 11.63
C ILE A 787 -30.38 0.52 10.49
N ASP A 788 -29.34 -0.30 10.44
CA ASP A 788 -29.30 -1.49 9.59
C ASP A 788 -29.57 -2.73 10.44
N VAL A 789 -30.47 -3.59 9.97
CA VAL A 789 -30.73 -4.92 10.54
C VAL A 789 -30.51 -5.96 9.45
N GLN A 790 -29.69 -6.97 9.75
CA GLN A 790 -29.47 -8.12 8.88
C GLN A 790 -30.15 -9.36 9.47
N LEU A 791 -30.87 -10.08 8.62
CA LEU A 791 -31.45 -11.39 8.94
C LEU A 791 -30.82 -12.43 8.02
N LEU A 792 -30.24 -13.48 8.60
CA LEU A 792 -29.81 -14.66 7.83
C LEU A 792 -30.86 -15.75 8.07
N GLY A 793 -31.69 -16.01 7.07
CA GLY A 793 -32.95 -16.73 7.25
C GLY A 793 -33.89 -16.03 8.25
N ASP A 794 -34.14 -16.65 9.40
CA ASP A 794 -35.00 -16.12 10.47
C ASP A 794 -34.26 -15.58 11.71
N GLU A 795 -32.92 -15.66 11.70
CA GLU A 795 -32.06 -15.14 12.76
C GLU A 795 -31.68 -13.68 12.47
N VAL A 796 -31.88 -12.78 13.45
CA VAL A 796 -31.32 -11.42 13.39
C VAL A 796 -29.84 -11.48 13.75
N THR A 797 -28.97 -11.36 12.76
CA THR A 797 -27.53 -11.58 12.92
C THR A 797 -26.72 -10.31 13.00
N ASN A 798 -27.26 -9.14 12.66
CA ASN A 798 -26.52 -7.87 12.76
C ASN A 798 -27.46 -6.70 13.08
N TYR A 799 -26.96 -5.76 13.89
CA TYR A 799 -27.59 -4.48 14.19
C TYR A 799 -26.51 -3.40 14.25
N ARG A 800 -26.67 -2.34 13.46
CA ARG A 800 -25.76 -1.20 13.42
C ARG A 800 -26.53 0.12 13.35
N THR A 801 -26.04 1.12 14.07
CA THR A 801 -26.48 2.52 13.94
C THR A 801 -25.39 3.38 13.30
N TYR A 802 -25.77 4.34 12.45
CA TYR A 802 -24.86 5.33 11.88
C TYR A 802 -25.61 6.61 11.49
N ILE A 803 -24.88 7.64 11.09
CA ILE A 803 -25.44 8.92 10.66
C ILE A 803 -25.32 9.03 9.14
N LYS A 804 -26.45 9.17 8.44
CA LYS A 804 -26.49 9.53 7.02
C LYS A 804 -26.52 11.05 6.90
N ILE A 805 -25.63 11.58 6.07
CA ILE A 805 -25.62 12.97 5.60
C ILE A 805 -25.91 12.98 4.09
N PRO A 806 -26.27 14.13 3.50
CA PRO A 806 -26.49 14.24 2.05
C PRO A 806 -25.25 13.81 1.26
N ASP A 807 -25.40 12.98 0.22
CA ASP A 807 -24.26 12.52 -0.57
C ASP A 807 -23.55 13.67 -1.29
N ASP A 808 -24.28 14.70 -1.74
CA ASP A 808 -23.70 15.90 -2.38
C ASP A 808 -22.71 16.63 -1.46
N TRP A 809 -22.98 16.69 -0.16
CA TRP A 809 -22.04 17.26 0.80
C TRP A 809 -20.80 16.38 0.97
N ARG A 810 -21.01 15.08 1.20
CA ARG A 810 -19.92 14.11 1.37
C ARG A 810 -19.01 14.14 0.16
N ARG A 811 -19.62 14.10 -1.02
CA ARG A 811 -19.00 14.27 -2.31
C ARG A 811 -18.17 15.55 -2.28
N LYS A 812 -18.75 16.74 -2.25
CA LYS A 812 -17.99 18.00 -2.25
C LYS A 812 -16.79 18.06 -1.25
N GLN A 813 -16.90 17.41 -0.09
CA GLN A 813 -15.79 17.31 0.87
C GLN A 813 -14.66 16.38 0.43
N HIS A 814 -14.96 15.26 -0.22
CA HIS A 814 -13.94 14.37 -0.76
C HIS A 814 -13.22 14.94 -1.99
N GLU A 815 -13.73 16.03 -2.60
CA GLU A 815 -13.29 16.48 -3.94
C GLU A 815 -11.82 16.86 -3.93
N LEU A 816 -11.03 16.27 -4.83
CA LEU A 816 -9.68 16.70 -5.12
C LEU A 816 -9.70 17.63 -6.32
N THR A 817 -9.44 18.91 -6.05
CA THR A 817 -9.09 19.89 -7.08
C THR A 817 -7.59 19.90 -7.34
N LEU A 818 -7.14 20.48 -8.44
CA LEU A 818 -5.71 20.60 -8.75
C LEU A 818 -4.94 21.32 -7.63
N SER A 819 -5.50 22.42 -7.09
CA SER A 819 -4.88 23.14 -5.97
C SER A 819 -4.80 22.24 -4.72
N ARG A 820 -5.85 21.47 -4.42
CA ARG A 820 -5.84 20.47 -3.34
C ARG A 820 -4.74 19.45 -3.54
N VAL A 821 -4.58 18.87 -4.72
CA VAL A 821 -3.51 17.91 -4.99
C VAL A 821 -2.13 18.55 -4.86
N ILE A 822 -1.93 19.75 -5.42
CA ILE A 822 -0.65 20.46 -5.34
C ILE A 822 -0.27 20.75 -3.89
N PHE A 823 -1.14 21.38 -3.09
CA PHE A 823 -0.78 21.76 -1.72
C PHE A 823 -0.79 20.58 -0.74
N SER A 824 -1.64 19.58 -0.94
CA SER A 824 -1.80 18.46 0.01
C SER A 824 -0.83 17.31 -0.24
N TYR A 825 -0.41 17.10 -1.48
CA TYR A 825 0.45 15.98 -1.88
C TYR A 825 1.69 16.45 -2.65
N GLY A 826 1.53 17.33 -3.63
CA GLY A 826 2.63 17.81 -4.48
C GLY A 826 3.72 18.55 -3.70
N VAL A 827 3.37 19.58 -2.93
CA VAL A 827 4.30 20.37 -2.12
C VAL A 827 4.98 19.51 -1.05
N PRO A 828 4.26 18.70 -0.23
CA PRO A 828 4.91 17.80 0.72
C PRO A 828 5.85 16.80 0.05
N LEU A 829 5.45 16.22 -1.08
CA LEU A 829 6.26 15.26 -1.81
C LEU A 829 7.55 15.90 -2.33
N LEU A 830 7.44 17.04 -3.02
CA LEU A 830 8.59 17.76 -3.57
C LEU A 830 9.51 18.26 -2.44
N PHE A 831 8.94 18.72 -1.33
CA PHE A 831 9.70 19.23 -0.20
C PHE A 831 10.38 18.10 0.59
N PHE A 832 9.63 17.18 1.20
CA PHE A 832 10.21 16.11 2.04
C PHE A 832 10.95 15.07 1.20
N GLY A 833 10.36 14.63 0.09
CA GLY A 833 10.99 13.69 -0.84
C GLY A 833 12.22 14.30 -1.51
N GLY A 834 12.12 15.51 -2.03
CA GLY A 834 13.25 16.20 -2.66
C GLY A 834 14.38 16.51 -1.69
N LEU A 835 14.07 17.04 -0.50
CA LEU A 835 15.07 17.34 0.54
C LEU A 835 15.73 16.06 1.06
N GLY A 836 14.93 15.04 1.38
CA GLY A 836 15.40 13.74 1.89
C GLY A 836 16.27 13.00 0.87
N LEU A 837 15.83 12.93 -0.39
CA LEU A 837 16.60 12.29 -1.47
C LEU A 837 17.90 13.05 -1.76
N THR A 838 17.87 14.38 -1.77
CA THR A 838 19.09 15.18 -1.96
C THR A 838 20.07 14.96 -0.82
N ALA A 839 19.61 14.97 0.44
CA ALA A 839 20.43 14.66 1.59
C ALA A 839 21.00 13.23 1.50
N LEU A 840 20.19 12.24 1.13
CA LEU A 840 20.68 10.87 0.97
C LEU A 840 21.75 10.77 -0.13
N ILE A 841 21.53 11.36 -1.32
CA ILE A 841 22.49 11.33 -2.43
C ILE A 841 23.79 12.02 -2.05
N VAL A 842 23.72 13.20 -1.42
CA VAL A 842 24.92 13.93 -0.97
C VAL A 842 25.67 13.14 0.09
N PHE A 843 24.97 12.49 1.02
CA PHE A 843 25.58 11.62 2.02
C PHE A 843 26.32 10.44 1.36
N LEU A 844 25.64 9.67 0.50
CA LEU A 844 26.20 8.47 -0.15
C LEU A 844 27.38 8.79 -1.07
N THR A 845 27.32 9.90 -1.82
CA THR A 845 28.40 10.32 -2.73
C THR A 845 29.65 10.81 -1.99
N ASN A 846 29.53 11.23 -0.74
CA ASN A 846 30.61 11.80 0.07
C ASN A 846 31.08 10.89 1.22
N LEU A 847 30.76 9.61 1.19
CA LEU A 847 31.19 8.63 2.21
C LEU A 847 32.72 8.48 2.36
N LYS A 848 33.51 8.99 1.39
CA LYS A 848 34.98 9.03 1.45
C LYS A 848 35.54 10.14 2.32
N SER A 849 34.72 11.14 2.66
CA SER A 849 35.16 12.30 3.44
C SER A 849 35.55 11.90 4.86
N GLU A 850 36.45 12.69 5.45
CA GLU A 850 36.86 12.55 6.86
C GLU A 850 35.65 12.58 7.80
N ALA A 851 34.70 13.47 7.54
CA ALA A 851 33.44 13.58 8.28
C ALA A 851 32.57 12.31 8.26
N ALA A 852 32.65 11.49 7.19
CA ALA A 852 31.92 10.23 7.13
C ALA A 852 32.65 9.09 7.87
N ARG A 853 33.97 9.21 8.07
CA ARG A 853 34.78 8.25 8.84
C ARG A 853 34.63 8.44 10.34
N SER A 854 34.36 9.66 10.80
CA SER A 854 34.17 9.97 12.23
C SER A 854 32.79 9.62 12.79
N ILE A 855 31.89 9.02 11.99
CA ILE A 855 30.56 8.61 12.47
C ILE A 855 30.69 7.51 13.55
N PRO A 856 30.16 7.73 14.78
CA PRO A 856 30.31 6.81 15.90
C PRO A 856 29.26 5.68 15.82
N TRP A 857 29.40 4.78 14.84
CA TRP A 857 28.43 3.71 14.58
C TRP A 857 28.11 2.86 15.81
N ARG A 858 29.08 2.57 16.69
CA ARG A 858 28.83 1.82 17.94
C ARG A 858 27.79 2.51 18.83
N ARG A 859 27.85 3.84 18.97
CA ARG A 859 26.89 4.62 19.77
C ARG A 859 25.52 4.66 19.11
N ILE A 860 25.49 4.89 17.80
CA ILE A 860 24.25 4.92 17.01
C ILE A 860 23.55 3.56 17.05
N VAL A 861 24.28 2.46 16.94
CA VAL A 861 23.74 1.10 17.05
C VAL A 861 23.08 0.89 18.41
N LEU A 862 23.67 1.36 19.51
CA LEU A 862 23.03 1.27 20.84
C LEU A 862 21.67 2.01 20.87
N TRP A 863 21.55 3.19 20.24
CA TRP A 863 20.27 3.89 20.13
C TRP A 863 19.27 3.17 19.24
N SER A 864 19.74 2.59 18.13
CA SER A 864 18.92 1.77 17.25
C SER A 864 18.41 0.50 17.94
N VAL A 865 19.19 -0.10 18.86
CA VAL A 865 18.74 -1.23 19.70
C VAL A 865 17.58 -0.82 20.61
N TRP A 866 17.63 0.38 21.20
CA TRP A 866 16.49 0.89 21.97
C TRP A 866 15.25 1.10 21.11
N GLY A 867 15.42 1.60 19.87
CA GLY A 867 14.33 1.68 18.90
C GLY A 867 13.76 0.31 18.51
N LEU A 868 14.63 -0.70 18.36
CA LEU A 868 14.22 -2.09 18.11
C LEU A 868 13.42 -2.68 19.28
N ILE A 869 13.89 -2.49 20.52
CA ILE A 869 13.20 -2.96 21.73
C ILE A 869 11.84 -2.25 21.85
N ALA A 870 11.82 -0.93 21.65
CA ALA A 870 10.59 -0.13 21.64
C ALA A 870 9.60 -0.64 20.59
N PHE A 871 10.03 -0.86 19.35
CA PHE A 871 9.17 -1.43 18.32
C PHE A 871 8.62 -2.81 18.73
N THR A 872 9.48 -3.68 19.25
CA THR A 872 9.08 -5.05 19.63
C THR A 872 8.06 -5.04 20.78
N MET A 873 8.26 -4.18 21.78
CA MET A 873 7.32 -3.99 22.88
C MET A 873 6.01 -3.37 22.40
N LEU A 874 6.06 -2.35 21.54
CA LEU A 874 4.86 -1.73 20.95
C LEU A 874 4.05 -2.75 20.14
N PHE A 875 4.73 -3.56 19.31
CA PHE A 875 4.08 -4.58 18.50
C PHE A 875 3.46 -5.70 19.34
N GLY A 876 4.17 -6.17 20.37
CA GLY A 876 3.75 -7.30 21.20
C GLY A 876 2.79 -6.95 22.34
N LEU A 877 2.88 -5.75 22.91
CA LEU A 877 2.10 -5.30 24.09
C LEU A 877 1.04 -4.24 23.76
N GLY A 878 1.15 -3.58 22.60
CA GLY A 878 0.16 -2.63 22.09
C GLY A 878 -1.06 -3.30 21.45
N GLY A 879 -1.91 -2.50 20.80
CA GLY A 879 -3.11 -2.98 20.11
C GLY A 879 -2.86 -3.64 18.74
N GLY A 880 -1.62 -3.63 18.23
CA GLY A 880 -1.30 -3.99 16.84
C GLY A 880 -1.72 -5.42 16.43
N ILE A 881 -1.40 -6.43 17.25
CA ILE A 881 -1.79 -7.82 16.97
C ILE A 881 -3.31 -7.97 17.02
N GLN A 882 -3.98 -7.36 18.01
CA GLN A 882 -5.44 -7.39 18.11
C GLN A 882 -6.10 -6.73 16.91
N ALA A 883 -5.56 -5.60 16.44
CA ALA A 883 -6.02 -4.91 15.24
C ALA A 883 -5.91 -5.78 13.99
N ILE A 884 -4.78 -6.49 13.79
CA ILE A 884 -4.59 -7.43 12.69
C ILE A 884 -5.59 -8.59 12.79
N LEU A 885 -5.70 -9.24 13.95
CA LEU A 885 -6.63 -10.36 14.16
C LEU A 885 -8.10 -9.95 14.03
N SER A 886 -8.44 -8.70 14.32
CA SER A 886 -9.79 -8.17 14.13
C SER A 886 -10.19 -8.01 12.66
N ARG A 887 -9.21 -8.06 11.74
CA ARG A 887 -9.37 -7.96 10.28
C ARG A 887 -8.91 -9.21 9.52
N TYR A 888 -8.45 -10.25 10.23
CA TYR A 888 -8.03 -11.52 9.63
C TYR A 888 -9.17 -12.15 8.83
N ASP A 889 -8.90 -12.58 7.60
CA ASP A 889 -9.87 -13.29 6.78
C ASP A 889 -9.85 -14.79 7.08
N THR A 890 -10.96 -15.35 7.55
CA THR A 890 -11.07 -16.79 7.87
C THR A 890 -11.05 -17.69 6.64
N ALA A 891 -11.04 -17.16 5.41
CA ALA A 891 -10.75 -17.95 4.22
C ALA A 891 -9.26 -18.37 4.16
N ASP A 892 -8.36 -17.57 4.76
CA ASP A 892 -6.94 -17.89 4.84
C ASP A 892 -6.65 -18.81 6.04
N PRO A 893 -5.88 -19.89 5.91
CA PRO A 893 -5.44 -20.68 7.07
C PRO A 893 -4.67 -19.85 8.09
N PHE A 894 -5.07 -19.95 9.36
CA PHE A 894 -4.57 -19.09 10.45
C PHE A 894 -3.04 -19.14 10.60
N LYS A 895 -2.43 -20.29 10.34
CA LYS A 895 -0.97 -20.48 10.38
C LYS A 895 -0.20 -19.57 9.42
N TYR A 896 -0.74 -19.28 8.23
CA TYR A 896 -0.08 -18.41 7.25
C TYR A 896 -0.17 -16.95 7.68
N THR A 897 -1.31 -16.54 8.25
CA THR A 897 -1.47 -15.22 8.85
C THR A 897 -0.50 -15.02 10.01
N LEU A 898 -0.34 -15.99 10.91
CA LEU A 898 0.62 -15.90 12.01
C LEU A 898 2.06 -15.78 11.49
N GLY A 899 2.42 -16.53 10.45
CA GLY A 899 3.70 -16.39 9.77
C GLY A 899 3.89 -15.00 9.14
N GLY A 900 2.86 -14.46 8.47
CA GLY A 900 2.87 -13.11 7.92
C GLY A 900 3.01 -12.01 8.97
N ILE A 901 2.38 -12.19 10.14
CA ILE A 901 2.55 -11.32 11.33
C ILE A 901 4.01 -11.36 11.81
N ALA A 902 4.60 -12.55 11.91
CA ALA A 902 6.00 -12.71 12.34
C ALA A 902 6.99 -12.06 11.35
N ILE A 903 6.77 -12.22 10.05
CA ILE A 903 7.58 -11.58 9.00
C ILE A 903 7.43 -10.06 9.06
N SER A 904 6.21 -9.56 9.26
CA SER A 904 5.94 -8.12 9.41
C SER A 904 6.60 -7.54 10.66
N ALA A 905 6.60 -8.28 11.78
CA ALA A 905 7.33 -7.92 12.99
C ALA A 905 8.85 -7.87 12.75
N LEU A 906 9.40 -8.86 12.05
CA LEU A 906 10.82 -8.91 11.68
C LEU A 906 11.24 -7.69 10.85
N PHE A 907 10.45 -7.33 9.83
CA PHE A 907 10.75 -6.17 9.00
C PHE A 907 10.53 -4.84 9.72
N GLY A 908 9.46 -4.70 10.50
CA GLY A 908 9.25 -3.50 11.31
C GLY A 908 10.39 -3.27 12.32
N ALA A 909 10.90 -4.34 12.91
CA ALA A 909 12.10 -4.34 13.75
C ALA A 909 13.35 -3.87 12.98
N ALA A 910 13.63 -4.47 11.83
CA ALA A 910 14.78 -4.13 11.00
C ALA A 910 14.73 -2.69 10.48
N PHE A 911 13.56 -2.23 10.02
CA PHE A 911 13.37 -0.86 9.52
C PHE A 911 13.44 0.18 10.64
N SER A 912 12.92 -0.13 11.84
CA SER A 912 13.06 0.75 13.01
C SER A 912 14.53 0.92 13.37
N PHE A 913 15.28 -0.18 13.46
CA PHE A 913 16.71 -0.17 13.75
C PHE A 913 17.51 0.60 12.67
N GLY A 914 17.30 0.25 11.40
CA GLY A 914 18.02 0.81 10.26
C GLY A 914 17.68 2.28 9.98
N GLY A 915 16.41 2.67 10.12
CA GLY A 915 15.95 4.04 9.95
C GLY A 915 16.54 4.99 10.98
N ILE A 916 16.55 4.59 12.26
CA ILE A 916 17.21 5.34 13.33
C ILE A 916 18.72 5.45 13.06
N ALA A 917 19.36 4.33 12.67
CA ALA A 917 20.79 4.32 12.38
C ALA A 917 21.16 5.27 11.24
N LEU A 918 20.36 5.27 10.17
CA LEU A 918 20.55 6.13 9.01
C LEU A 918 20.36 7.61 9.36
N LEU A 919 19.28 7.96 10.06
CA LEU A 919 18.99 9.35 10.43
C LEU A 919 20.07 9.94 11.33
N PHE A 920 20.47 9.23 12.39
CA PHE A 920 21.55 9.69 13.26
C PHE A 920 22.92 9.68 12.55
N GLY A 921 23.18 8.71 11.66
CA GLY A 921 24.39 8.69 10.85
C GLY A 921 24.50 9.87 9.88
N MET A 922 23.41 10.21 9.20
CA MET A 922 23.32 11.40 8.35
C MET A 922 23.44 12.68 9.17
N GLY A 923 22.72 12.77 10.29
CA GLY A 923 22.79 13.89 11.22
C GLY A 923 24.21 14.15 11.71
N TRP A 924 24.93 13.10 12.11
CA TRP A 924 26.33 13.18 12.52
C TRP A 924 27.21 13.70 11.38
N TYR A 925 27.15 13.06 10.20
CA TYR A 925 27.95 13.45 9.05
C TYR A 925 27.80 14.94 8.68
N TYR A 926 26.55 15.43 8.61
CA TYR A 926 26.32 16.83 8.28
C TYR A 926 26.71 17.77 9.41
N ALA A 927 26.55 17.35 10.67
CA ALA A 927 26.92 18.15 11.83
C ALA A 927 28.44 18.36 11.87
N THR A 928 29.23 17.31 11.63
CA THR A 928 30.70 17.38 11.54
C THR A 928 31.15 18.42 10.52
N ARG A 929 30.51 18.43 9.34
CA ARG A 929 30.84 19.39 8.27
C ARG A 929 30.46 20.83 8.58
N ALA A 930 29.44 21.04 9.42
CA ALA A 930 28.93 22.37 9.72
C ALA A 930 29.57 23.00 10.97
N PHE A 931 29.97 22.19 11.97
CA PHE A 931 30.20 22.69 13.33
C PHE A 931 31.42 22.13 14.09
N SER A 932 32.32 21.38 13.43
CA SER A 932 33.52 20.71 13.99
C SER A 932 33.23 19.57 14.99
N GLU A 933 34.13 18.59 15.11
CA GLU A 933 33.87 17.34 15.86
C GLU A 933 33.81 17.51 17.40
N GLU A 934 34.56 18.47 17.94
CA GLU A 934 34.65 18.70 19.40
C GLU A 934 33.34 19.22 20.03
N VAL A 935 32.43 19.73 19.19
CA VAL A 935 31.13 20.31 19.55
C VAL A 935 30.00 19.27 19.43
N LEU A 936 30.30 18.07 18.90
CA LEU A 936 29.29 17.06 18.61
C LEU A 936 28.80 16.33 19.87
N PRO A 937 27.49 16.10 19.99
CA PRO A 937 26.88 15.69 21.25
C PRO A 937 26.90 14.19 21.54
N GLY A 938 26.88 13.85 22.83
CA GLY A 938 26.59 12.53 23.37
C GLY A 938 25.39 12.53 24.31
N TRP A 939 24.83 11.35 24.60
CA TRP A 939 23.77 11.17 25.61
C TRP A 939 24.34 10.97 27.02
N ALA A 940 25.58 10.51 27.10
CA ALA A 940 26.32 10.24 28.34
C ALA A 940 27.69 10.94 28.28
N ARG A 941 28.28 11.22 29.46
CA ARG A 941 29.63 11.83 29.59
C ARG A 941 29.76 13.23 28.98
N MET A 942 28.67 14.00 28.99
CA MET A 942 28.70 15.43 28.65
C MET A 942 28.99 16.27 29.91
N PRO A 943 29.43 17.54 29.80
CA PRO A 943 29.64 18.41 30.96
C PRO A 943 28.37 18.63 31.78
N SER A 944 28.50 18.86 33.10
CA SER A 944 27.37 19.12 34.03
C SER A 944 26.37 20.17 33.52
N ASN A 945 26.85 21.26 32.90
CA ASN A 945 26.00 22.30 32.30
C ASN A 945 25.12 21.79 31.13
N TYR A 946 25.55 20.77 30.38
CA TYR A 946 24.77 20.16 29.31
C TYR A 946 23.48 19.52 29.86
N TYR A 947 23.60 18.80 30.98
CA TYR A 947 22.46 18.14 31.61
C TYR A 947 21.50 19.14 32.26
N ARG A 948 22.04 20.20 32.89
CA ARG A 948 21.25 21.35 33.35
C ARG A 948 20.41 21.94 32.21
N ASP A 949 21.07 22.23 31.10
CA ASP A 949 20.41 22.87 29.96
C ASP A 949 19.42 21.91 29.29
N ALA A 950 19.72 20.61 29.21
CA ALA A 950 18.82 19.57 28.70
C ALA A 950 17.53 19.50 29.51
N LEU A 951 17.63 19.56 30.85
CA LEU A 951 16.49 19.58 31.76
C LEU A 951 15.60 20.80 31.51
N TRP A 952 16.18 22.01 31.43
CA TRP A 952 15.42 23.23 31.17
C TRP A 952 14.82 23.28 29.76
N ILE A 953 15.56 22.80 28.74
CA ILE A 953 15.05 22.68 27.37
C ILE A 953 13.88 21.70 27.33
N GLY A 954 14.00 20.55 27.99
CA GLY A 954 12.94 19.55 28.05
C GLY A 954 11.69 20.10 28.74
N LEU A 955 11.82 20.61 29.98
CA LEU A 955 10.68 21.13 30.74
C LEU A 955 10.06 22.37 30.08
N GLY A 956 10.88 23.41 29.84
CA GLY A 956 10.41 24.69 29.29
C GLY A 956 10.00 24.58 27.83
N GLY A 957 10.70 23.77 27.03
CA GLY A 957 10.38 23.52 25.63
C GLY A 957 9.08 22.75 25.45
N THR A 958 8.85 21.68 26.24
CA THR A 958 7.59 20.93 26.20
C THR A 958 6.41 21.80 26.61
N ALA A 959 6.50 22.48 27.76
CA ALA A 959 5.42 23.34 28.24
C ALA A 959 5.17 24.52 27.29
N GLY A 960 6.24 25.13 26.75
CA GLY A 960 6.14 26.20 25.77
C GLY A 960 5.47 25.75 24.47
N LEU A 961 5.82 24.57 23.95
CA LEU A 961 5.23 24.02 22.73
C LEU A 961 3.76 23.66 22.92
N LEU A 962 3.41 22.95 24.00
CA LEU A 962 2.02 22.62 24.33
C LEU A 962 1.19 23.88 24.57
N GLY A 963 1.72 24.86 25.30
CA GLY A 963 1.06 26.14 25.52
C GLY A 963 0.81 26.88 24.20
N LEU A 964 1.79 26.92 23.31
CA LEU A 964 1.66 27.52 21.98
C LEU A 964 0.62 26.80 21.12
N GLU A 965 0.61 25.46 21.10
CA GLU A 965 -0.41 24.69 20.37
C GLU A 965 -1.82 24.99 20.89
N ARG A 966 -2.00 25.10 22.20
CA ARG A 966 -3.30 25.46 22.81
C ARG A 966 -3.71 26.89 22.51
N VAL A 967 -2.77 27.84 22.49
CA VAL A 967 -3.01 29.22 22.05
C VAL A 967 -3.43 29.25 20.59
N LEU A 968 -2.73 28.56 19.69
CA LEU A 968 -3.06 28.51 18.27
C LEU A 968 -4.41 27.84 18.02
N ALA A 969 -4.71 26.74 18.73
CA ALA A 969 -6.00 26.07 18.63
C ALA A 969 -7.15 26.95 19.13
N THR A 970 -6.97 27.67 20.24
CA THR A 970 -7.96 28.61 20.76
C THR A 970 -8.11 29.84 19.86
N ALA A 971 -7.02 30.39 19.34
CA ALA A 971 -7.06 31.49 18.37
C ALA A 971 -7.79 31.05 17.09
N SER A 972 -7.62 29.79 16.66
CA SER A 972 -8.35 29.25 15.52
C SER A 972 -9.87 29.20 15.73
N THR A 973 -10.40 29.20 16.97
CA THR A 973 -11.86 29.25 17.18
C THR A 973 -12.42 30.65 16.91
N GLN A 974 -11.59 31.69 16.99
CA GLN A 974 -11.97 33.07 16.66
C GLN A 974 -11.91 33.37 15.15
N TRP A 975 -11.27 32.50 14.38
CA TRP A 975 -11.25 32.53 12.91
C TRP A 975 -11.90 31.26 12.35
N PRO A 976 -13.24 31.15 12.40
CA PRO A 976 -13.94 29.98 11.90
C PRO A 976 -13.77 29.87 10.39
N THR A 977 -13.33 28.70 9.95
CA THR A 977 -13.17 28.35 8.54
C THR A 977 -13.92 27.05 8.26
N VAL A 978 -14.17 26.78 6.98
CA VAL A 978 -14.71 25.51 6.53
C VAL A 978 -13.56 24.51 6.48
N HIS A 979 -13.65 23.43 7.26
CA HIS A 979 -12.69 22.33 7.20
C HIS A 979 -13.16 21.29 6.19
N ARG A 980 -12.25 20.44 5.73
CA ARG A 980 -12.60 19.31 4.86
C ARG A 980 -13.28 18.18 5.65
N SER A 981 -12.76 17.95 6.84
CA SER A 981 -13.24 16.93 7.78
C SER A 981 -12.75 17.30 9.18
N LEU A 982 -13.39 16.74 10.19
CA LEU A 982 -13.09 16.96 11.60
C LEU A 982 -12.94 15.61 12.31
N ALA A 983 -11.71 15.16 12.51
CA ALA A 983 -11.47 13.91 13.24
C ALA A 983 -11.93 14.00 14.70
N ALA A 984 -12.43 12.90 15.24
CA ALA A 984 -12.66 12.77 16.66
C ALA A 984 -11.32 12.56 17.38
N SER A 985 -11.16 13.16 18.55
CA SER A 985 -10.07 12.88 19.48
C SER A 985 -10.44 11.68 20.35
N ILE A 986 -10.77 10.55 19.72
CA ILE A 986 -10.93 9.29 20.41
C ILE A 986 -9.53 8.73 20.63
N GLY A 987 -9.21 8.48 21.89
CA GLY A 987 -7.91 8.01 22.32
C GLY A 987 -7.43 6.75 21.62
N GLN A 988 -6.12 6.56 21.57
CA GLN A 988 -5.46 5.41 20.96
C GLN A 988 -4.91 4.50 22.06
N GLU A 989 -4.79 3.19 21.80
CA GLU A 989 -4.24 2.21 22.75
C GLU A 989 -5.16 1.81 23.93
N TYR A 990 -6.46 2.12 23.90
CA TYR A 990 -7.38 1.61 24.93
C TYR A 990 -7.49 0.07 24.91
N ASP A 991 -7.29 -0.54 23.75
CA ASP A 991 -7.29 -1.98 23.51
C ASP A 991 -5.89 -2.63 23.62
N ALA A 992 -4.87 -1.87 24.02
CA ALA A 992 -3.55 -2.42 24.33
C ALA A 992 -3.60 -3.34 25.55
N ILE A 993 -2.78 -4.39 25.54
CA ILE A 993 -2.67 -5.35 26.66
C ILE A 993 -2.13 -4.64 27.91
N LEU A 994 -1.16 -3.74 27.70
CA LEU A 994 -0.55 -2.87 28.70
C LEU A 994 -0.43 -1.45 28.13
N PRO A 995 -1.47 -0.60 28.27
CA PRO A 995 -1.49 0.75 27.70
C PRO A 995 -0.26 1.60 28.07
N ALA A 996 0.20 1.54 29.33
CA ALA A 996 1.41 2.25 29.72
C ALA A 996 2.64 1.77 28.93
N ALA A 997 2.86 0.46 28.79
CA ALA A 997 3.99 -0.07 28.04
C ALA A 997 3.92 0.28 26.55
N SER A 998 2.72 0.26 25.96
CA SER A 998 2.48 0.68 24.57
C SER A 998 2.85 2.15 24.38
N ILE A 999 2.32 3.05 25.23
CA ILE A 999 2.62 4.48 25.21
C ILE A 999 4.13 4.73 25.38
N LEU A 1000 4.77 4.12 26.39
CA LEU A 1000 6.20 4.31 26.63
C LEU A 1000 7.06 3.89 25.43
N SER A 1001 6.72 2.75 24.83
CA SER A 1001 7.44 2.20 23.67
C SER A 1001 7.21 3.05 22.43
N GLY A 1002 5.95 3.44 22.15
CA GLY A 1002 5.60 4.35 21.07
C GLY A 1002 6.28 5.72 21.23
N THR A 1003 6.33 6.26 22.44
CA THR A 1003 7.03 7.51 22.75
C THR A 1003 8.53 7.38 22.51
N LEU A 1004 9.18 6.31 22.96
CA LEU A 1004 10.61 6.11 22.74
C LEU A 1004 10.94 6.06 21.24
N LEU A 1005 10.15 5.31 20.48
CA LEU A 1005 10.32 5.21 19.03
C LEU A 1005 10.09 6.57 18.34
N HIS A 1006 8.99 7.25 18.66
CA HIS A 1006 8.66 8.57 18.13
C HIS A 1006 9.74 9.62 18.45
N ALA A 1007 10.22 9.65 19.70
CA ALA A 1007 11.22 10.60 20.13
C ALA A 1007 12.58 10.36 19.47
N LEU A 1008 13.00 9.09 19.28
CA LEU A 1008 14.23 8.74 18.56
C LEU A 1008 14.16 9.16 17.08
N PHE A 1009 13.07 8.83 16.38
CA PHE A 1009 12.87 9.23 14.99
C PHE A 1009 12.81 10.74 14.82
N THR A 1010 12.01 11.43 15.63
CA THR A 1010 11.87 12.89 15.58
C THR A 1010 13.21 13.57 15.84
N THR A 1011 13.95 13.11 16.84
CA THR A 1011 15.29 13.66 17.16
C THR A 1011 16.28 13.41 16.02
N GLY A 1012 16.33 12.20 15.47
CA GLY A 1012 17.19 11.86 14.33
C GLY A 1012 16.86 12.69 13.09
N MET A 1013 15.57 12.90 12.80
CA MET A 1013 15.10 13.71 11.68
C MET A 1013 15.46 15.18 11.86
N VAL A 1014 15.22 15.76 13.04
CA VAL A 1014 15.60 17.15 13.36
C VAL A 1014 17.11 17.32 13.21
N ALA A 1015 17.91 16.40 13.75
CA ALA A 1015 19.36 16.43 13.64
C ALA A 1015 19.82 16.36 12.17
N ALA A 1016 19.27 15.44 11.38
CA ALA A 1016 19.60 15.28 9.96
C ALA A 1016 19.26 16.54 9.15
N ILE A 1017 18.04 17.06 9.28
CA ILE A 1017 17.57 18.22 8.51
C ILE A 1017 18.35 19.48 8.89
N VAL A 1018 18.49 19.77 10.17
CA VAL A 1018 19.12 21.01 10.65
C VAL A 1018 20.59 21.04 10.27
N SER A 1019 21.30 19.93 10.47
CA SER A 1019 22.70 19.84 10.10
C SER A 1019 22.88 19.86 8.58
N PHE A 1020 22.01 19.21 7.80
CA PHE A 1020 22.05 19.28 6.34
C PHE A 1020 21.89 20.72 5.83
N VAL A 1021 20.86 21.44 6.31
CA VAL A 1021 20.61 22.84 5.93
C VAL A 1021 21.77 23.73 6.38
N ALA A 1022 22.33 23.51 7.57
CA ALA A 1022 23.49 24.28 8.05
C ALA A 1022 24.74 24.05 7.18
N ALA A 1023 25.01 22.79 6.81
CA ALA A 1023 26.19 22.41 6.03
C ALA A 1023 26.12 22.84 4.56
N GLN A 1024 24.95 22.70 3.92
CA GLN A 1024 24.81 22.85 2.47
C GLN A 1024 24.18 24.17 2.05
N VAL A 1025 23.32 24.77 2.88
CA VAL A 1025 22.54 25.95 2.51
C VAL A 1025 23.10 27.18 3.22
N ARG A 1026 24.04 27.89 2.58
CA ARG A 1026 24.68 29.09 3.16
C ARG A 1026 23.89 30.38 2.96
N GLN A 1027 23.12 30.48 1.88
CA GLN A 1027 22.38 31.70 1.53
C GLN A 1027 21.16 31.90 2.44
N PRO A 1028 21.00 33.08 3.09
CA PRO A 1028 19.88 33.33 4.00
C PRO A 1028 18.52 33.33 3.31
N GLY A 1029 18.45 33.83 2.06
CA GLY A 1029 17.22 33.78 1.26
C GLY A 1029 16.73 32.36 1.00
N LEU A 1030 17.64 31.42 0.71
CA LEU A 1030 17.28 30.01 0.51
C LEU A 1030 16.82 29.34 1.81
N ARG A 1031 17.40 29.70 2.97
CA ARG A 1031 16.93 29.22 4.28
C ARG A 1031 15.51 29.72 4.58
N LEU A 1032 15.21 30.98 4.27
CA LEU A 1032 13.86 31.53 4.41
C LEU A 1032 12.89 30.82 3.46
N LEU A 1033 13.27 30.60 2.20
CA LEU A 1033 12.45 29.85 1.25
C LEU A 1033 12.14 28.44 1.78
N LEU A 1034 13.15 27.71 2.27
CA LEU A 1034 12.95 26.37 2.86
C LEU A 1034 12.02 26.39 4.08
N LEU A 1035 12.09 27.45 4.90
CA LEU A 1035 11.20 27.62 6.04
C LEU A 1035 9.74 27.81 5.58
N PHE A 1036 9.49 28.70 4.61
CA PHE A 1036 8.15 28.94 4.08
C PHE A 1036 7.60 27.71 3.33
N SER A 1037 8.41 27.09 2.48
CA SER A 1037 8.03 25.85 1.78
C SER A 1037 7.81 24.68 2.74
N GLY A 1038 8.59 24.59 3.82
CA GLY A 1038 8.40 23.58 4.86
C GLY A 1038 7.12 23.80 5.66
N ALA A 1039 6.78 25.05 6.00
CA ALA A 1039 5.51 25.38 6.64
C ALA A 1039 4.32 25.02 5.74
N LEU A 1040 4.44 25.29 4.44
CA LEU A 1040 3.44 24.92 3.44
C LEU A 1040 3.29 23.40 3.30
N ALA A 1041 4.42 22.66 3.30
CA ALA A 1041 4.45 21.19 3.25
C ALA A 1041 3.83 20.52 4.50
N LEU A 1042 3.76 21.22 5.64
CA LEU A 1042 3.21 20.70 6.90
C LEU A 1042 1.69 20.90 7.07
N ILE A 1043 1.01 21.57 6.13
CA ILE A 1043 -0.45 21.79 6.22
C ILE A 1043 -1.21 20.46 6.07
N GLY A 1044 -0.76 19.57 5.19
CA GLY A 1044 -1.46 18.32 4.86
C GLY A 1044 -2.73 18.56 4.01
N GLY A 1045 -3.60 17.55 3.93
CA GLY A 1045 -4.78 17.54 3.04
C GLY A 1045 -6.13 17.85 3.66
N GLY A 1046 -6.15 18.26 4.94
CA GLY A 1046 -7.38 18.45 5.72
C GLY A 1046 -8.07 19.82 5.57
N TRP A 1047 -7.54 20.72 4.73
CA TRP A 1047 -8.07 22.07 4.58
C TRP A 1047 -9.32 22.12 3.69
N GLY A 1048 -10.35 22.86 4.11
CA GLY A 1048 -11.63 22.93 3.40
C GLY A 1048 -11.79 24.12 2.44
N SER A 1049 -11.19 25.27 2.76
CA SER A 1049 -11.27 26.51 1.96
C SER A 1049 -9.92 27.23 1.85
N PRO A 1050 -9.74 28.21 0.94
CA PRO A 1050 -8.52 29.03 0.89
C PRO A 1050 -8.22 29.77 2.20
N ALA A 1051 -9.25 30.21 2.93
CA ALA A 1051 -9.09 30.81 4.25
C ALA A 1051 -8.59 29.78 5.27
N ASP A 1052 -9.09 28.54 5.21
CA ASP A 1052 -8.60 27.45 6.06
C ASP A 1052 -7.15 27.08 5.74
N LEU A 1053 -6.78 27.03 4.46
CA LEU A 1053 -5.41 26.84 4.01
C LEU A 1053 -4.48 27.94 4.57
N ALA A 1054 -4.87 29.21 4.47
CA ALA A 1054 -4.08 30.33 4.98
C ALA A 1054 -3.95 30.29 6.51
N LYS A 1055 -5.04 29.95 7.22
CA LYS A 1055 -5.05 29.79 8.68
C LYS A 1055 -4.10 28.66 9.11
N GLN A 1056 -4.20 27.49 8.47
CA GLN A 1056 -3.33 26.36 8.76
C GLN A 1056 -1.87 26.66 8.40
N PHE A 1057 -1.62 27.32 7.26
CA PHE A 1057 -0.28 27.77 6.87
C PHE A 1057 0.34 28.69 7.93
N LEU A 1058 -0.41 29.69 8.38
CA LEU A 1058 0.06 30.63 9.41
C LEU A 1058 0.37 29.90 10.72
N ALA A 1059 -0.52 28.99 11.16
CA ALA A 1059 -0.29 28.19 12.36
C ALA A 1059 0.97 27.31 12.23
N ARG A 1060 1.15 26.63 11.09
CA ARG A 1060 2.35 25.81 10.82
C ARG A 1060 3.61 26.64 10.69
N LEU A 1061 3.53 27.84 10.10
CA LEU A 1061 4.65 28.77 9.99
C LEU A 1061 5.08 29.27 11.38
N ILE A 1062 4.13 29.66 12.24
CA ILE A 1062 4.43 30.08 13.62
C ILE A 1062 5.10 28.92 14.38
N LEU A 1063 4.52 27.71 14.33
CA LEU A 1063 5.09 26.52 14.98
C LEU A 1063 6.50 26.23 14.44
N LEU A 1064 6.69 26.24 13.12
CA LEU A 1064 7.98 25.94 12.51
C LEU A 1064 9.02 27.03 12.81
N VAL A 1065 8.64 28.30 12.85
CA VAL A 1065 9.51 29.41 13.28
C VAL A 1065 9.96 29.21 14.73
N VAL A 1066 9.03 28.85 15.62
CA VAL A 1066 9.34 28.57 17.03
C VAL A 1066 10.23 27.34 17.18
N LEU A 1067 9.98 26.27 16.41
CA LEU A 1067 10.83 25.08 16.37
C LEU A 1067 12.22 25.41 15.84
N VAL A 1068 12.35 26.15 14.74
CA VAL A 1068 13.65 26.57 14.19
C VAL A 1068 14.40 27.49 15.15
N PHE A 1069 13.70 28.42 15.82
CA PHE A 1069 14.27 29.24 16.88
C PHE A 1069 14.74 28.38 18.04
N GLY A 1070 13.90 27.47 18.52
CA GLY A 1070 14.18 26.53 19.61
C GLY A 1070 15.40 25.70 19.29
N VAL A 1071 15.46 25.09 18.10
CA VAL A 1071 16.60 24.30 17.66
C VAL A 1071 17.86 25.16 17.55
N ARG A 1072 17.80 26.33 16.94
CA ARG A 1072 18.98 27.17 16.66
C ARG A 1072 19.53 27.85 17.91
N ARG A 1073 18.68 28.31 18.83
CA ARG A 1073 19.07 29.17 19.96
C ARG A 1073 19.08 28.46 21.29
N LEU A 1074 18.15 27.53 21.52
CA LEU A 1074 17.97 26.80 22.77
C LEU A 1074 18.62 25.42 22.71
N MET A 1075 18.15 24.54 21.83
CA MET A 1075 18.66 23.17 21.73
C MET A 1075 20.12 23.16 21.28
N ARG A 1076 20.48 23.90 20.22
CA ARG A 1076 21.84 23.89 19.63
C ARG A 1076 22.29 22.44 19.38
N PHE A 1077 23.30 21.96 20.12
CA PHE A 1077 23.76 20.55 20.09
C PHE A 1077 23.22 19.71 21.25
N ASN A 1078 22.28 20.21 22.04
CA ASN A 1078 21.62 19.46 23.11
C ASN A 1078 20.55 18.51 22.55
N ILE A 1079 21.02 17.43 21.92
CA ILE A 1079 20.18 16.35 21.38
C ILE A 1079 19.34 15.69 22.47
N LEU A 1080 19.86 15.58 23.71
CA LEU A 1080 19.08 15.09 24.84
C LEU A 1080 17.88 16.00 25.11
N GLY A 1081 18.06 17.32 25.12
CA GLY A 1081 16.95 18.28 25.25
C GLY A 1081 15.91 18.14 24.13
N CYS A 1082 16.34 17.92 22.88
CA CYS A 1082 15.42 17.66 21.76
C CYS A 1082 14.61 16.37 21.97
N PHE A 1083 15.28 15.29 22.37
CA PHE A 1083 14.65 14.01 22.72
C PHE A 1083 13.65 14.17 23.87
N LEU A 1084 14.02 14.88 24.93
CA LEU A 1084 13.16 15.13 26.08
C LEU A 1084 11.91 15.93 25.68
N VAL A 1085 12.03 16.93 24.80
CA VAL A 1085 10.86 17.68 24.32
C VAL A 1085 9.88 16.76 23.58
N ALA A 1086 10.38 15.97 22.62
CA ALA A 1086 9.56 15.04 21.84
C ALA A 1086 8.96 13.91 22.69
N ALA A 1087 9.72 13.40 23.66
CA ALA A 1087 9.24 12.36 24.56
C ALA A 1087 8.19 12.91 25.54
N ALA A 1088 8.45 14.05 26.18
CA ALA A 1088 7.56 14.59 27.19
C ALA A 1088 6.23 15.09 26.61
N THR A 1089 6.19 15.64 25.39
CA THR A 1089 4.92 15.99 24.73
C THR A 1089 4.06 14.75 24.49
N SER A 1090 4.66 13.65 24.02
CA SER A 1090 3.97 12.37 23.78
C SER A 1090 3.50 11.71 25.09
N LEU A 1091 4.37 11.65 26.12
CA LEU A 1091 4.01 11.07 27.43
C LEU A 1091 2.91 11.87 28.14
N LEU A 1092 2.94 13.21 28.08
CA LEU A 1092 1.89 14.04 28.66
C LEU A 1092 0.55 13.83 27.99
N GLY A 1093 0.53 13.67 26.66
CA GLY A 1093 -0.68 13.32 25.90
C GLY A 1093 -1.26 11.99 26.36
N GLY A 1094 -0.46 10.92 26.35
CA GLY A 1094 -0.89 9.59 26.77
C GLY A 1094 -1.31 9.52 28.25
N ALA A 1095 -0.59 10.20 29.14
CA ALA A 1095 -0.97 10.29 30.55
C ALA A 1095 -2.31 11.03 30.74
N ALA A 1096 -2.51 12.16 30.06
CA ALA A 1096 -3.74 12.93 30.16
C ALA A 1096 -4.95 12.13 29.66
N GLU A 1097 -4.77 11.38 28.57
CA GLU A 1097 -5.79 10.52 27.98
C GLU A 1097 -6.21 9.38 28.94
N LEU A 1098 -5.24 8.65 29.50
CA LEU A 1098 -5.50 7.55 30.42
C LEU A 1098 -6.07 8.00 31.77
N LEU A 1099 -5.56 9.12 32.32
CA LEU A 1099 -6.03 9.67 33.60
C LEU A 1099 -7.43 10.30 33.50
N ALA A 1100 -7.88 10.66 32.30
CA ALA A 1100 -9.23 11.19 32.09
C ALA A 1100 -10.33 10.12 32.14
N GLN A 1101 -9.97 8.83 32.16
CA GLN A 1101 -10.91 7.72 32.20
C GLN A 1101 -11.34 7.37 33.64
N PRO A 1102 -12.62 7.00 33.88
CA PRO A 1102 -13.09 6.66 35.20
C PRO A 1102 -12.63 5.26 35.66
N ASP A 1103 -12.38 4.33 34.75
CA ASP A 1103 -11.89 2.99 35.08
C ASP A 1103 -10.50 3.03 35.77
N SER A 1104 -10.29 2.15 36.75
CA SER A 1104 -9.07 2.12 37.56
C SER A 1104 -7.86 1.56 36.82
N PHE A 1105 -8.05 0.65 35.86
CA PHE A 1105 -6.95 0.08 35.07
C PHE A 1105 -6.31 1.14 34.19
N TYR A 1106 -7.10 1.96 33.49
CA TYR A 1106 -6.55 3.07 32.71
C TYR A 1106 -5.88 4.13 33.60
N ARG A 1107 -6.47 4.51 34.73
CA ARG A 1107 -5.84 5.46 35.67
C ARG A 1107 -4.52 4.95 36.23
N ALA A 1108 -4.43 3.66 36.60
CA ALA A 1108 -3.18 3.06 37.06
C ALA A 1108 -2.09 3.11 35.99
N ASN A 1109 -2.43 2.79 34.73
CA ASN A 1109 -1.51 2.94 33.60
C ASN A 1109 -1.13 4.42 33.38
N GLY A 1110 -2.08 5.34 33.51
CA GLY A 1110 -1.82 6.78 33.45
C GLY A 1110 -0.81 7.24 34.50
N TYR A 1111 -0.94 6.80 35.75
CA TYR A 1111 0.05 7.07 36.81
C TYR A 1111 1.42 6.45 36.51
N ALA A 1112 1.46 5.25 35.91
CA ALA A 1112 2.72 4.65 35.48
C ALA A 1112 3.41 5.48 34.38
N VAL A 1113 2.66 6.04 33.42
CA VAL A 1113 3.19 6.97 32.39
C VAL A 1113 3.70 8.26 33.04
N VAL A 1114 2.98 8.81 34.04
CA VAL A 1114 3.45 9.98 34.80
C VAL A 1114 4.73 9.68 35.57
N LEU A 1115 4.84 8.51 36.22
CA LEU A 1115 6.05 8.09 36.90
C LEU A 1115 7.23 7.99 35.93
N ALA A 1116 7.02 7.39 34.76
CA ALA A 1116 8.04 7.33 33.72
C ALA A 1116 8.47 8.72 33.23
N LEU A 1117 7.53 9.66 33.07
CA LEU A 1117 7.83 11.05 32.74
C LEU A 1117 8.69 11.72 33.83
N VAL A 1118 8.38 11.50 35.12
CA VAL A 1118 9.19 12.01 36.24
C VAL A 1118 10.59 11.40 36.22
N LEU A 1119 10.71 10.09 36.01
CA LEU A 1119 12.01 9.41 35.92
C LEU A 1119 12.84 9.90 34.72
N LEU A 1120 12.18 10.16 33.59
CA LEU A 1120 12.80 10.69 32.38
C LEU A 1120 13.47 12.06 32.64
N PHE A 1121 12.83 12.93 33.43
CA PHE A 1121 13.41 14.23 33.84
C PHE A 1121 14.35 14.13 35.04
N ALA A 1122 14.21 13.12 35.90
CA ALA A 1122 15.14 12.86 36.99
C ALA A 1122 16.53 12.49 36.46
N TRP A 1123 16.62 11.82 35.30
CA TRP A 1123 17.89 11.44 34.68
C TRP A 1123 18.85 12.63 34.44
N PRO A 1124 18.50 13.68 33.66
CA PRO A 1124 19.39 14.83 33.49
C PRO A 1124 19.59 15.62 34.79
N PHE A 1125 18.62 15.64 35.71
CA PHE A 1125 18.77 16.30 37.02
C PHE A 1125 19.85 15.64 37.88
N VAL A 1126 19.83 14.31 37.99
CA VAL A 1126 20.82 13.54 38.76
C VAL A 1126 22.20 13.67 38.11
N ALA A 1127 22.29 13.54 36.78
CA ALA A 1127 23.55 13.70 36.05
C ALA A 1127 24.17 15.10 36.24
N TRP A 1128 23.34 16.15 36.24
CA TRP A 1128 23.77 17.52 36.54
C TRP A 1128 24.36 17.64 37.96
N ARG A 1129 23.74 17.02 38.97
CA ARG A 1129 24.16 17.11 40.38
C ARG A 1129 25.36 16.23 40.73
N MET A 1130 25.46 15.01 40.19
CA MET A 1130 26.49 14.04 40.55
C MET A 1130 27.86 14.33 39.90
N GLN A 1131 27.91 14.92 38.71
CA GLN A 1131 29.21 15.30 38.09
C GLN A 1131 29.80 16.60 38.66
N GLY A 1132 29.05 17.32 39.50
CA GLY A 1132 29.59 18.46 40.25
C GLY A 1132 30.49 18.04 41.42
N SER A 1133 30.45 16.78 41.86
CA SER A 1133 31.23 16.30 43.02
C SER A 1133 32.57 15.64 42.65
N GLU A 1134 32.81 15.27 41.39
CA GLU A 1134 34.15 14.77 40.96
C GLU A 1134 35.19 15.90 40.79
N ALA A 1135 34.78 17.17 40.84
CA ALA A 1135 35.68 18.33 40.81
C ALA A 1135 36.11 18.79 42.22
N ALA A 1136 35.79 18.03 43.28
CA ALA A 1136 36.06 18.38 44.67
C ALA A 1136 36.90 17.33 45.44
N VAL A 1137 37.63 16.45 44.74
CA VAL A 1137 38.64 15.55 45.33
C VAL A 1137 39.94 15.65 44.53
#